data_AF-A0A8S3U1Q6-F1
#
_entry.id   AF-A0A8S3U1Q6-F1
#
_cell.length_a   1.000
_cell.length_b   1.000
_cell.length_c   1.000
_cell.angle_alpha   90.00
_cell.angle_beta   90.00
_cell.angle_gamma   90.00
#
_symmetry.space_group_name_H-M   'P 1'
#
loop_
_entity.id
_entity.type
_entity.pdbx_description
1 polymer ?
#
loop_
_entity_poly.entity_id
_entity_poly.type
_entity_poly.pdbx_seq_one_letter_code
_entity_poly.pdbx_strand_id
1 'polypeptide(L)'
;MSSTLCLANLLESTNCDLAIISEHKLKPNLLSYMNSIDMRYKSISKTDKLNDLYNCTHGKGGISILYKASLQFSVEEILETNSDRIVGIELKNKSFGSIFIFGVYLPADGSIDNYRQELNALDDLYTYYINYGKVVVAGDFNASCINKNLQFTNTTKSKELQNFVHRHNICHPFIDTCKILPKGPEFTFTLKNTMLDYILIDETLVRQLRRYEILEEGTFSSTSDHLPVIACVELDENPHIDLNNFSKLPAWHKINEHSIKEYQDKLCAPLDILIQEAQNNDIDINLFYHNLVNTLINTAKETIPCNMYNPHTKPYWNADVKQAHTKERNMRRVWMQDGRPRGMQHESYFNYKRAKRDFRNIQKLANEQYIEETYDDINNAAECDIRLFWKLIKRQKPKHSKVCQQIIHNNIVHTSPESICNAFANYFEDLYTPADTSTFDDPTLNEMNKAYREIQRVCKADEDLYLPGGIISCDDVSSIIKQLKRRKACGNDMIQNEHLIYGGPKVSECLSIFLNIVVEKQQVPSDWQKGLVVPLFKGGDKSKLSPDSYRPVCLLSSKESEATSFGNSEIVDEPVSKFIYKHNIELLIEHFVVIEIFACQSNGIVPNTITGASSKLFQSLPALGQDVRRLAHRSYPSDPNGVRKTVTKEQFIDGLMSVDMRLRIKQARPADLNDAIRHAVELEAFNKAEINREEGKCYLRATNTGTSDTSDKTAELLKTCRQL
;
A
#
# COMPACT_ATOMS: atom_id res chain seq x y z
N MET A 1 -6.72 27.22 -1.23
CA MET A 1 -6.31 25.80 -1.19
C MET A 1 -6.96 25.11 -2.38
N SER A 2 -6.46 23.95 -2.85
CA SER A 2 -7.17 23.20 -3.90
C SER A 2 -8.44 22.59 -3.30
N SER A 3 -9.57 22.61 -4.01
CA SER A 3 -10.83 21.98 -3.59
C SER A 3 -10.64 20.51 -3.23
N THR A 4 -9.79 19.79 -3.97
CA THR A 4 -9.39 18.40 -3.70
C THR A 4 -8.76 18.20 -2.33
N LEU A 5 -7.89 19.13 -1.90
CA LEU A 5 -7.21 19.03 -0.60
C LEU A 5 -8.21 19.25 0.54
N CYS A 6 -9.18 20.15 0.35
CA CYS A 6 -10.24 20.36 1.31
C CYS A 6 -11.13 19.13 1.45
N LEU A 7 -11.48 18.48 0.33
CA LEU A 7 -12.25 17.24 0.32
C LEU A 7 -11.48 16.10 1.02
N ALA A 8 -10.21 15.88 0.69
CA ALA A 8 -9.39 14.85 1.33
C ALA A 8 -9.27 15.05 2.85
N ASN A 9 -9.04 16.29 3.30
CA ASN A 9 -9.00 16.61 4.73
C ASN A 9 -10.37 16.38 5.40
N LEU A 10 -11.48 16.70 4.71
CA LEU A 10 -12.83 16.48 5.25
C LEU A 10 -13.10 14.99 5.44
N LEU A 11 -12.80 14.17 4.42
CA LEU A 11 -12.90 12.71 4.47
C LEU A 11 -12.05 12.11 5.60
N GLU A 12 -10.86 12.67 5.85
CA GLU A 12 -9.99 12.24 6.95
C GLU A 12 -10.53 12.65 8.33
N SER A 13 -10.94 13.91 8.50
CA SER A 13 -11.40 14.43 9.80
C SER A 13 -12.72 13.84 10.27
N THR A 14 -13.58 13.45 9.33
CA THR A 14 -14.91 12.91 9.60
C THR A 14 -14.91 11.39 9.68
N ASN A 15 -13.81 10.74 9.24
CA ASN A 15 -13.72 9.30 9.02
C ASN A 15 -14.96 8.77 8.28
N CYS A 16 -15.28 9.42 7.16
CA CYS A 16 -16.48 9.12 6.39
C CYS A 16 -16.41 7.74 5.73
N ASP A 17 -17.48 6.95 5.77
CA ASP A 17 -17.52 5.66 5.09
C ASP A 17 -17.92 5.80 3.62
N LEU A 18 -18.83 6.74 3.35
CA LEU A 18 -19.37 7.03 2.03
C LEU A 18 -19.66 8.53 1.87
N ALA A 19 -19.14 9.11 0.78
CA ALA A 19 -19.31 10.51 0.44
C ALA A 19 -19.90 10.66 -0.96
N ILE A 20 -20.93 11.50 -1.09
CA ILE A 20 -21.56 11.83 -2.37
C ILE A 20 -21.10 13.23 -2.77
N ILE A 21 -20.54 13.34 -3.98
CA ILE A 21 -19.99 14.57 -4.54
C ILE A 21 -20.78 14.95 -5.77
N SER A 22 -21.58 15.99 -5.66
CA SER A 22 -22.21 16.68 -6.79
C SER A 22 -21.25 17.70 -7.41
N GLU A 23 -21.47 18.04 -8.69
CA GLU A 23 -20.72 19.06 -9.43
C GLU A 23 -19.19 18.87 -9.48
N HIS A 24 -18.72 17.64 -9.67
CA HIS A 24 -17.27 17.41 -9.71
C HIS A 24 -16.56 18.00 -10.94
N LYS A 25 -17.30 18.37 -12.01
CA LYS A 25 -16.81 19.12 -13.19
C LYS A 25 -15.65 18.46 -13.95
N LEU A 26 -15.50 17.14 -13.81
CA LEU A 26 -14.49 16.36 -14.54
C LEU A 26 -15.02 15.94 -15.91
N LYS A 27 -14.11 15.75 -16.86
CA LYS A 27 -14.40 15.13 -18.16
C LYS A 27 -14.42 13.60 -18.02
N PRO A 28 -15.09 12.86 -18.93
CA PRO A 28 -15.16 11.40 -18.87
C PRO A 28 -13.78 10.73 -18.78
N ASN A 29 -12.80 11.24 -19.53
CA ASN A 29 -11.42 10.72 -19.54
C ASN A 29 -10.60 11.03 -18.28
N LEU A 30 -11.13 11.83 -17.34
CA LEU A 30 -10.48 12.20 -16.09
C LEU A 30 -11.21 11.66 -14.86
N LEU A 31 -12.20 10.78 -15.02
CA LEU A 31 -12.95 10.20 -13.89
C LEU A 31 -12.04 9.44 -12.91
N SER A 32 -10.97 8.81 -13.40
CA SER A 32 -9.97 8.15 -12.56
C SER A 32 -9.27 9.09 -11.57
N TYR A 33 -9.37 10.40 -11.75
CA TYR A 33 -8.87 11.39 -10.79
C TYR A 33 -9.60 11.31 -9.45
N MET A 34 -10.87 10.91 -9.42
CA MET A 34 -11.65 10.78 -8.18
C MET A 34 -11.03 9.74 -7.23
N ASN A 35 -10.53 8.62 -7.77
CA ASN A 35 -9.78 7.61 -7.02
C ASN A 35 -8.41 8.11 -6.50
N SER A 36 -7.91 9.25 -7.00
CA SER A 36 -6.63 9.84 -6.56
C SER A 36 -6.79 10.90 -5.47
N ILE A 37 -8.02 11.31 -5.15
CA ILE A 37 -8.30 12.32 -4.11
C ILE A 37 -7.87 11.82 -2.74
N ASP A 38 -8.19 10.56 -2.44
CA ASP A 38 -7.77 9.85 -1.25
C ASP A 38 -7.64 8.36 -1.56
N MET A 39 -6.45 7.78 -1.35
CA MET A 39 -6.16 6.38 -1.68
C MET A 39 -7.00 5.38 -0.87
N ARG A 40 -7.67 5.82 0.20
CA ARG A 40 -8.55 4.98 1.02
C ARG A 40 -9.92 4.77 0.40
N TYR A 41 -10.29 5.54 -0.63
CA TYR A 41 -11.62 5.50 -1.24
C TYR A 41 -11.56 5.01 -2.68
N LYS A 42 -12.60 4.26 -3.05
CA LYS A 42 -12.95 3.98 -4.44
C LYS A 42 -14.09 4.91 -4.84
N SER A 43 -14.24 5.16 -6.13
CA SER A 43 -15.30 6.02 -6.65
C SER A 43 -16.05 5.38 -7.81
N ILE A 44 -17.35 5.60 -7.82
CA ILE A 44 -18.24 5.37 -8.96
C ILE A 44 -18.74 6.75 -9.38
N SER A 45 -18.47 7.15 -10.62
CA SER A 45 -18.69 8.51 -11.09
C SER A 45 -19.37 8.52 -12.45
N LYS A 46 -20.29 9.48 -12.65
CA LYS A 46 -20.92 9.77 -13.93
C LYS A 46 -20.74 11.23 -14.31
N THR A 47 -20.53 11.47 -15.60
CA THR A 47 -20.45 12.80 -16.19
C THR A 47 -21.68 13.12 -17.01
N ASP A 48 -22.08 14.38 -17.04
CA ASP A 48 -23.15 14.87 -17.92
C ASP A 48 -22.76 14.65 -19.41
N LYS A 49 -23.62 13.98 -20.19
CA LYS A 49 -23.43 13.72 -21.64
C LYS A 49 -23.22 14.99 -22.46
N LEU A 50 -23.67 16.16 -21.98
CA LEU A 50 -23.45 17.44 -22.67
C LEU A 50 -21.97 17.86 -22.70
N ASN A 51 -21.08 17.20 -21.94
CA ASN A 51 -19.65 17.51 -21.93
C ASN A 51 -18.91 17.14 -23.22
N ASP A 52 -19.44 16.23 -24.03
CA ASP A 52 -18.80 15.83 -25.30
C ASP A 52 -19.10 16.82 -26.45
N LEU A 53 -20.12 17.66 -26.31
CA LEU A 53 -20.60 18.56 -27.36
C LEU A 53 -19.91 19.93 -27.38
N TYR A 54 -19.22 20.32 -26.30
CA TYR A 54 -18.60 21.63 -26.17
C TYR A 54 -17.09 21.51 -25.92
N ASN A 55 -16.28 22.18 -26.74
CA ASN A 55 -14.82 22.37 -26.55
C ASN A 55 -14.52 23.28 -25.32
N CYS A 56 -15.08 22.96 -24.16
CA CYS A 56 -14.82 23.65 -22.91
C CYS A 56 -13.53 23.12 -22.27
N THR A 57 -12.77 24.00 -21.64
CA THR A 57 -11.52 23.66 -20.91
C THR A 57 -11.76 22.83 -19.64
N HIS A 58 -13.00 22.80 -19.14
CA HIS A 58 -13.44 22.07 -17.94
C HIS A 58 -14.76 21.35 -18.22
N GLY A 59 -15.04 20.25 -17.51
CA GLY A 59 -16.35 19.59 -17.56
C GLY A 59 -17.42 20.42 -16.85
N LYS A 60 -18.69 20.12 -17.13
CA LYS A 60 -19.88 20.66 -16.48
C LYS A 60 -20.62 19.55 -15.73
N GLY A 61 -21.18 19.88 -14.56
CA GLY A 61 -21.95 18.95 -13.74
C GLY A 61 -21.12 17.76 -13.24
N GLY A 62 -21.75 16.58 -13.24
CA GLY A 62 -21.16 15.32 -12.81
C GLY A 62 -21.48 14.97 -11.36
N ILE A 63 -21.61 13.68 -11.10
CA ILE A 63 -21.88 13.13 -9.77
C ILE A 63 -20.99 11.92 -9.48
N SER A 64 -20.55 11.79 -8.23
CA SER A 64 -19.76 10.65 -7.79
C SER A 64 -20.17 10.18 -6.40
N ILE A 65 -20.14 8.87 -6.21
CA ILE A 65 -20.16 8.24 -4.88
C ILE A 65 -18.73 7.76 -4.61
N LEU A 66 -18.12 8.26 -3.54
CA LEU A 66 -16.87 7.76 -3.00
C LEU A 66 -17.20 6.86 -1.82
N TYR A 67 -16.65 5.67 -1.78
CA TYR A 67 -16.83 4.73 -0.68
C TYR A 67 -15.48 4.19 -0.23
N LYS A 68 -15.33 3.97 1.06
CA LYS A 68 -14.08 3.53 1.65
C LYS A 68 -13.75 2.11 1.17
N ALA A 69 -12.53 1.88 0.69
CA ALA A 69 -12.08 0.59 0.19
C ALA A 69 -11.95 -0.48 1.30
N SER A 70 -12.00 -0.07 2.57
CA SER A 70 -12.00 -0.94 3.74
C SER A 70 -13.38 -1.36 4.22
N LEU A 71 -14.46 -0.94 3.53
CA LEU A 71 -15.79 -1.44 3.84
C LEU A 71 -15.80 -2.96 3.71
N GLN A 72 -16.26 -3.64 4.76
CA GLN A 72 -16.41 -5.10 4.79
C GLN A 72 -17.71 -5.56 4.10
N PHE A 73 -18.44 -4.64 3.47
CA PHE A 73 -19.66 -4.89 2.72
C PHE A 73 -19.31 -5.13 1.25
N SER A 74 -20.10 -5.95 0.56
CA SER A 74 -20.05 -5.95 -0.90
C SER A 74 -20.60 -4.61 -1.37
N VAL A 75 -19.84 -3.90 -2.21
CA VAL A 75 -20.29 -2.66 -2.86
C VAL A 75 -20.40 -2.94 -4.34
N GLU A 76 -21.63 -2.93 -4.86
CA GLU A 76 -21.92 -3.16 -6.27
C GLU A 76 -22.54 -1.91 -6.90
N GLU A 77 -22.10 -1.55 -8.11
CA GLU A 77 -22.68 -0.44 -8.86
C GLU A 77 -24.03 -0.83 -9.45
N ILE A 78 -25.01 0.06 -9.32
CA ILE A 78 -26.32 -0.09 -9.96
C ILE A 78 -26.26 0.50 -11.37
N LEU A 79 -26.01 -0.37 -12.35
CA LEU A 79 -25.85 0.00 -13.76
C LEU A 79 -27.14 0.48 -14.43
N GLU A 80 -28.32 0.15 -13.86
CA GLU A 80 -29.64 0.45 -14.43
C GLU A 80 -30.10 1.90 -14.21
N THR A 81 -29.20 2.78 -13.80
CA THR A 81 -29.48 4.20 -13.65
C THR A 81 -29.46 4.88 -15.03
N ASN A 82 -30.63 4.97 -15.70
CA ASN A 82 -30.82 5.60 -17.02
C ASN A 82 -30.56 7.13 -17.06
N SER A 83 -29.95 7.69 -16.04
CA SER A 83 -29.64 9.10 -15.86
C SER A 83 -28.14 9.33 -15.64
N ASP A 84 -27.62 10.45 -16.15
CA ASP A 84 -26.23 10.89 -15.92
C ASP A 84 -26.11 11.74 -14.64
N ARG A 85 -27.23 11.99 -13.97
CA ARG A 85 -27.37 12.80 -12.76
C ARG A 85 -27.67 11.96 -11.52
N ILE A 86 -27.84 10.64 -11.70
CA ILE A 86 -28.10 9.67 -10.66
C ILE A 86 -27.06 8.55 -10.75
N VAL A 87 -26.39 8.28 -9.63
CA VAL A 87 -25.50 7.12 -9.44
C VAL A 87 -26.05 6.32 -8.28
N GLY A 88 -26.10 5.00 -8.43
CA GLY A 88 -26.59 4.09 -7.40
C GLY A 88 -25.52 3.07 -7.03
N ILE A 89 -25.46 2.72 -5.75
CA ILE A 89 -24.71 1.56 -5.27
C ILE A 89 -25.57 0.71 -4.36
N GLU A 90 -25.29 -0.59 -4.33
CA GLU A 90 -25.83 -1.53 -3.36
C GLU A 90 -24.75 -1.92 -2.36
N LEU A 91 -25.04 -1.75 -1.07
CA LEU A 91 -24.27 -2.29 0.04
C LEU A 91 -24.92 -3.60 0.50
N LYS A 92 -24.24 -4.74 0.31
CA LYS A 92 -24.74 -6.05 0.76
C LYS A 92 -23.98 -6.54 1.99
N ASN A 93 -24.73 -6.98 2.99
CA ASN A 93 -24.20 -7.70 4.15
C ASN A 93 -25.20 -8.76 4.64
N LYS A 94 -24.68 -9.88 5.17
CA LYS A 94 -25.48 -10.96 5.78
C LYS A 94 -26.31 -10.49 6.96
N SER A 95 -25.89 -9.47 7.71
CA SER A 95 -26.58 -9.06 8.95
C SER A 95 -27.67 -8.00 8.78
N PHE A 96 -27.47 -7.00 7.92
CA PHE A 96 -28.47 -5.95 7.68
C PHE A 96 -29.17 -6.02 6.32
N GLY A 97 -28.84 -7.03 5.50
CA GLY A 97 -29.37 -7.19 4.15
C GLY A 97 -28.76 -6.20 3.16
N SER A 98 -29.55 -5.78 2.17
CA SER A 98 -29.16 -4.81 1.14
C SER A 98 -29.58 -3.38 1.53
N ILE A 99 -28.65 -2.44 1.43
CA ILE A 99 -28.90 -1.00 1.51
C ILE A 99 -28.53 -0.36 0.17
N PHE A 100 -29.50 0.28 -0.47
CA PHE A 100 -29.33 0.97 -1.75
C PHE A 100 -29.11 2.46 -1.51
N ILE A 101 -28.03 3.00 -2.06
CA ILE A 101 -27.67 4.41 -1.90
C ILE A 101 -27.65 5.07 -3.27
N PHE A 102 -28.49 6.09 -3.45
CA PHE A 102 -28.56 6.89 -4.67
C PHE A 102 -28.01 8.29 -4.44
N GLY A 103 -26.92 8.61 -5.13
CA GLY A 103 -26.39 9.96 -5.26
C GLY A 103 -27.17 10.71 -6.35
N VAL A 104 -27.65 11.93 -6.05
CA VAL A 104 -28.40 12.76 -7.01
C VAL A 104 -27.82 14.17 -7.20
N TYR A 105 -27.85 14.66 -8.43
CA TYR A 105 -27.56 16.05 -8.80
C TYR A 105 -28.61 16.57 -9.80
N LEU A 106 -29.76 16.99 -9.27
CA LEU A 106 -30.92 17.35 -10.08
C LEU A 106 -30.71 18.70 -10.80
N PRO A 107 -31.37 18.94 -11.96
CA PRO A 107 -31.16 20.14 -12.76
C PRO A 107 -31.47 21.45 -12.03
N ALA A 108 -30.50 22.37 -12.02
CA ALA A 108 -30.65 23.74 -11.51
C ALA A 108 -31.30 24.72 -12.51
N ASP A 109 -31.51 24.29 -13.77
CA ASP A 109 -32.00 25.13 -14.86
C ASP A 109 -33.45 25.60 -14.67
N GLY A 110 -33.91 26.53 -15.52
CA GLY A 110 -35.30 26.99 -15.47
C GLY A 110 -36.34 25.96 -15.93
N SER A 111 -35.90 24.83 -16.51
CA SER A 111 -36.77 23.82 -17.11
C SER A 111 -37.38 22.93 -16.03
N ILE A 112 -38.71 23.02 -15.87
CA ILE A 112 -39.44 22.11 -14.99
C ILE A 112 -39.54 20.70 -15.57
N ASP A 113 -39.55 20.57 -16.90
CA ASP A 113 -39.71 19.28 -17.57
C ASP A 113 -38.45 18.43 -17.42
N ASN A 114 -37.26 19.02 -17.56
CA ASN A 114 -35.99 18.34 -17.29
C ASN A 114 -35.93 17.88 -15.83
N TYR A 115 -36.36 18.75 -14.90
CA TYR A 115 -36.40 18.43 -13.48
C TYR A 115 -37.33 17.25 -13.19
N ARG A 116 -38.55 17.27 -13.74
CA ARG A 116 -39.53 16.18 -13.60
C ARG A 116 -39.03 14.87 -14.20
N GLN A 117 -38.36 14.91 -15.34
CA GLN A 117 -37.83 13.71 -15.96
C GLN A 117 -36.79 13.01 -15.06
N GLU A 118 -35.84 13.77 -14.51
CA GLU A 118 -34.84 13.24 -13.59
C GLU A 118 -35.45 12.79 -12.25
N LEU A 119 -36.43 13.55 -11.73
CA LEU A 119 -37.13 13.16 -10.51
C LEU A 119 -37.97 11.89 -10.71
N ASN A 120 -38.61 11.71 -11.87
CA ASN A 120 -39.34 10.49 -12.21
C ASN A 120 -38.40 9.28 -12.36
N ALA A 121 -37.22 9.47 -12.94
CA ALA A 121 -36.21 8.41 -13.00
C ALA A 121 -35.77 7.97 -11.59
N LEU A 122 -35.61 8.93 -10.66
CA LEU A 122 -35.37 8.64 -9.25
C LEU A 122 -36.57 7.95 -8.59
N ASP A 123 -37.80 8.37 -8.91
CA ASP A 123 -39.06 7.79 -8.44
C ASP A 123 -39.16 6.30 -8.81
N ASP A 124 -38.86 5.96 -10.06
CA ASP A 124 -38.84 4.58 -10.57
C ASP A 124 -37.80 3.72 -9.84
N LEU A 125 -36.58 4.25 -9.67
CA LEU A 125 -35.51 3.57 -8.93
C LEU A 125 -35.90 3.33 -7.47
N TYR A 126 -36.41 4.36 -6.79
CA TYR A 126 -36.84 4.23 -5.40
C TYR A 126 -37.95 3.18 -5.26
N THR A 127 -38.99 3.28 -6.09
CA THR A 127 -40.14 2.35 -6.09
C THR A 127 -39.72 0.91 -6.34
N TYR A 128 -38.72 0.69 -7.19
CA TYR A 128 -38.20 -0.65 -7.46
C TYR A 128 -37.38 -1.18 -6.29
N TYR A 129 -36.34 -0.45 -5.86
CA TYR A 129 -35.34 -0.93 -4.91
C TYR A 129 -35.82 -1.00 -3.47
N ILE A 130 -36.85 -0.24 -3.08
CA ILE A 130 -37.45 -0.32 -1.75
C ILE A 130 -38.04 -1.71 -1.45
N ASN A 131 -38.39 -2.48 -2.49
CA ASN A 131 -38.89 -3.86 -2.31
C ASN A 131 -37.78 -4.87 -2.00
N TYR A 132 -36.52 -4.52 -2.23
CA TYR A 132 -35.36 -5.42 -2.09
C TYR A 132 -34.48 -5.07 -0.88
N GLY A 133 -34.70 -3.93 -0.25
CA GLY A 133 -33.88 -3.47 0.87
C GLY A 133 -34.19 -2.03 1.27
N LYS A 134 -33.30 -1.46 2.07
CA LYS A 134 -33.46 -0.10 2.60
C LYS A 134 -32.86 0.90 1.62
N VAL A 135 -33.50 2.06 1.42
CA VAL A 135 -33.06 3.05 0.42
C VAL A 135 -32.65 4.37 1.08
N VAL A 136 -31.52 4.93 0.64
CA VAL A 136 -31.03 6.26 1.01
C VAL A 136 -30.81 7.06 -0.27
N VAL A 137 -31.30 8.30 -0.31
CA VAL A 137 -31.09 9.20 -1.45
C VAL A 137 -30.44 10.47 -0.94
N ALA A 138 -29.32 10.86 -1.55
CA ALA A 138 -28.56 12.02 -1.07
C ALA A 138 -27.87 12.80 -2.19
N GLY A 139 -27.72 14.11 -1.98
CA GLY A 139 -27.05 15.01 -2.92
C GLY A 139 -27.75 16.36 -3.04
N ASP A 140 -27.55 17.01 -4.18
CA ASP A 140 -28.13 18.33 -4.49
C ASP A 140 -29.41 18.16 -5.31
N PHE A 141 -30.53 18.52 -4.70
CA PHE A 141 -31.85 18.40 -5.31
C PHE A 141 -32.28 19.66 -6.05
N ASN A 142 -31.54 20.77 -5.95
CA ASN A 142 -31.88 22.08 -6.56
C ASN A 142 -33.33 22.56 -6.30
N ALA A 143 -33.94 22.07 -5.23
CA ALA A 143 -35.30 22.34 -4.80
C ALA A 143 -35.37 22.15 -3.29
N SER A 144 -36.35 22.78 -2.62
CA SER A 144 -36.45 22.67 -1.17
C SER A 144 -37.59 21.73 -0.76
N CYS A 145 -37.30 20.78 0.12
CA CYS A 145 -38.35 19.96 0.75
C CYS A 145 -38.96 20.63 1.99
N ILE A 146 -38.34 21.72 2.51
CA ILE A 146 -38.76 22.39 3.75
C ILE A 146 -39.51 23.69 3.42
N ASN A 147 -40.55 24.00 4.19
CA ASN A 147 -41.31 25.25 4.09
C ASN A 147 -40.59 26.45 4.75
N LYS A 148 -39.29 26.63 4.48
CA LYS A 148 -38.47 27.76 4.96
C LYS A 148 -37.79 28.47 3.77
N ASN A 149 -37.72 29.79 3.81
CA ASN A 149 -37.07 30.63 2.78
C ASN A 149 -37.51 30.34 1.32
N LEU A 150 -38.75 29.87 1.12
CA LEU A 150 -39.31 29.52 -0.19
C LEU A 150 -39.30 30.68 -1.21
N GLN A 151 -39.24 31.92 -0.75
CA GLN A 151 -39.13 33.11 -1.59
C GLN A 151 -37.86 33.14 -2.46
N PHE A 152 -36.84 32.35 -2.11
CA PHE A 152 -35.58 32.24 -2.84
C PHE A 152 -35.41 30.91 -3.59
N THR A 153 -36.42 30.02 -3.54
CA THR A 153 -36.40 28.69 -4.18
C THR A 153 -37.47 28.60 -5.28
N ASN A 154 -37.30 27.66 -6.20
CA ASN A 154 -38.30 27.42 -7.24
C ASN A 154 -39.49 26.65 -6.64
N THR A 155 -40.60 27.34 -6.39
CA THR A 155 -41.80 26.79 -5.75
C THR A 155 -42.39 25.59 -6.47
N THR A 156 -42.27 25.52 -7.80
CA THR A 156 -42.81 24.39 -8.58
C THR A 156 -41.93 23.15 -8.39
N LYS A 157 -40.60 23.29 -8.48
CA LYS A 157 -39.66 22.18 -8.23
C LYS A 157 -39.76 21.68 -6.78
N SER A 158 -39.82 22.61 -5.83
CA SER A 158 -40.00 22.29 -4.41
C SER A 158 -41.27 21.49 -4.16
N LYS A 159 -42.38 21.83 -4.84
CA LYS A 159 -43.64 21.07 -4.74
C LYS A 159 -43.53 19.66 -5.30
N GLU A 160 -42.85 19.47 -6.44
CA GLU A 160 -42.60 18.13 -7.00
C GLU A 160 -41.73 17.27 -6.06
N LEU A 161 -40.68 17.85 -5.49
CA LEU A 161 -39.83 17.16 -4.51
C LEU A 161 -40.62 16.79 -3.24
N GLN A 162 -41.44 17.71 -2.72
CA GLN A 162 -42.31 17.43 -1.58
C GLN A 162 -43.30 16.30 -1.86
N ASN A 163 -43.88 16.26 -3.07
CA ASN A 163 -44.76 15.17 -3.48
C ASN A 163 -44.03 13.82 -3.52
N PHE A 164 -42.80 13.79 -4.05
CA PHE A 164 -41.95 12.59 -4.07
C PHE A 164 -41.66 12.08 -2.65
N VAL A 165 -41.20 12.98 -1.76
CA VAL A 165 -40.91 12.66 -0.35
C VAL A 165 -42.16 12.13 0.36
N HIS A 166 -43.31 12.79 0.17
CA HIS A 166 -44.57 12.39 0.79
C HIS A 166 -45.09 11.05 0.26
N ARG A 167 -44.99 10.81 -1.05
CA ARG A 167 -45.47 9.57 -1.70
C ARG A 167 -44.76 8.33 -1.16
N HIS A 168 -43.46 8.44 -0.92
CA HIS A 168 -42.61 7.33 -0.47
C HIS A 168 -42.38 7.29 1.03
N ASN A 169 -43.05 8.16 1.79
CA ASN A 169 -42.86 8.30 3.23
C ASN A 169 -41.38 8.47 3.64
N ILE A 170 -40.59 9.16 2.81
CA ILE A 170 -39.17 9.32 3.04
C ILE A 170 -38.98 10.32 4.18
N CYS A 171 -38.21 9.94 5.18
CA CYS A 171 -38.04 10.79 6.35
C CYS A 171 -36.92 11.81 6.14
N HIS A 172 -37.16 13.04 6.63
CA HIS A 172 -36.18 14.09 6.70
C HIS A 172 -36.06 14.65 8.14
N PRO A 173 -34.86 14.67 8.76
CA PRO A 173 -34.70 15.03 10.17
C PRO A 173 -35.13 16.45 10.60
N PHE A 174 -35.32 17.39 9.66
CA PHE A 174 -35.88 18.72 9.98
C PHE A 174 -37.41 18.81 9.84
N ILE A 175 -38.06 17.79 9.27
CA ILE A 175 -39.51 17.77 9.00
C ILE A 175 -40.20 16.77 9.93
N ASP A 176 -39.62 15.57 10.05
CA ASP A 176 -40.20 14.48 10.82
C ASP A 176 -39.72 14.48 12.26
N THR A 177 -40.54 13.94 13.17
CA THR A 177 -40.25 13.88 14.61
C THR A 177 -39.20 12.79 14.90
N CYS A 178 -37.98 13.01 14.43
CA CYS A 178 -36.84 12.15 14.69
C CYS A 178 -36.39 12.29 16.16
N LYS A 179 -35.83 11.23 16.75
CA LYS A 179 -35.25 11.27 18.12
C LYS A 179 -34.07 12.26 18.25
N ILE A 180 -33.57 12.81 17.14
CA ILE A 180 -32.35 13.60 17.07
C ILE A 180 -32.64 14.92 16.39
N LEU A 181 -32.26 16.01 17.06
CA LEU A 181 -32.32 17.36 16.51
C LEU A 181 -31.11 17.58 15.60
N PRO A 182 -31.31 18.03 14.34
CA PRO A 182 -30.22 18.34 13.44
C PRO A 182 -29.38 19.50 13.98
N LYS A 183 -28.05 19.43 13.77
CA LYS A 183 -27.07 20.44 14.24
C LYS A 183 -26.53 21.26 13.07
N GLY A 184 -26.10 22.49 13.36
CA GLY A 184 -25.52 23.42 12.38
C GLY A 184 -26.52 24.41 11.78
N PRO A 185 -26.19 25.05 10.65
CA PRO A 185 -27.00 26.08 10.03
C PRO A 185 -28.23 25.48 9.34
N GLU A 186 -29.34 26.22 9.28
CA GLU A 186 -30.59 25.77 8.64
C GLU A 186 -30.60 25.95 7.10
N PHE A 187 -29.43 26.02 6.48
CA PHE A 187 -29.26 26.19 5.04
C PHE A 187 -27.99 25.46 4.58
N THR A 188 -28.00 25.00 3.32
CA THR A 188 -26.82 24.38 2.70
C THR A 188 -26.21 25.27 1.63
N PHE A 189 -27.02 26.08 0.94
CA PHE A 189 -26.54 27.03 -0.06
C PHE A 189 -26.36 28.44 0.53
N THR A 190 -25.12 28.91 0.61
CA THR A 190 -24.73 30.10 1.39
C THR A 190 -25.13 31.42 0.73
N LEU A 191 -25.22 31.49 -0.60
CA LEU A 191 -25.49 32.75 -1.31
C LEU A 191 -26.92 33.28 -1.06
N LYS A 192 -27.89 32.38 -0.88
CA LYS A 192 -29.30 32.72 -0.66
C LYS A 192 -29.87 32.19 0.65
N ASN A 193 -29.05 31.53 1.47
CA ASN A 193 -29.46 30.83 2.69
C ASN A 193 -30.65 29.90 2.44
N THR A 194 -30.56 29.08 1.39
CA THR A 194 -31.57 28.10 1.02
C THR A 194 -31.11 26.67 1.30
N MET A 195 -32.05 25.80 1.65
CA MET A 195 -31.80 24.37 1.83
C MET A 195 -32.08 23.65 0.51
N LEU A 196 -31.04 23.12 -0.14
CA LEU A 196 -31.11 22.44 -1.43
C LEU A 196 -30.48 21.03 -1.41
N ASP A 197 -29.59 20.78 -0.44
CA ASP A 197 -28.85 19.54 -0.30
C ASP A 197 -29.44 18.70 0.82
N TYR A 198 -29.70 17.42 0.56
CA TYR A 198 -30.41 16.55 1.48
C TYR A 198 -29.77 15.16 1.56
N ILE A 199 -29.88 14.53 2.73
CA ILE A 199 -29.75 13.09 2.90
C ILE A 199 -31.13 12.59 3.36
N LEU A 200 -31.89 12.07 2.40
CA LEU A 200 -33.23 11.53 2.58
C LEU A 200 -33.14 10.03 2.88
N ILE A 201 -33.75 9.60 3.97
CA ILE A 201 -33.53 8.26 4.53
C ILE A 201 -34.88 7.57 4.67
N ASP A 202 -34.94 6.29 4.30
CA ASP A 202 -36.10 5.43 4.55
C ASP A 202 -36.50 5.37 6.04
N GLU A 203 -37.80 5.26 6.31
CA GLU A 203 -38.36 5.27 7.68
C GLU A 203 -37.71 4.21 8.59
N THR A 204 -37.35 3.05 8.04
CA THR A 204 -36.74 1.97 8.83
C THR A 204 -35.33 2.32 9.31
N LEU A 205 -34.54 3.03 8.48
CA LEU A 205 -33.18 3.48 8.80
C LEU A 205 -33.16 4.71 9.70
N VAL A 206 -34.20 5.56 9.64
CA VAL A 206 -34.26 6.76 10.50
C VAL A 206 -34.24 6.44 11.98
N ARG A 207 -34.73 5.27 12.39
CA ARG A 207 -34.63 4.82 13.80
C ARG A 207 -33.21 4.54 14.25
N GLN A 208 -32.32 4.23 13.31
CA GLN A 208 -30.90 3.94 13.50
C GLN A 208 -30.00 5.18 13.30
N LEU A 209 -30.57 6.32 12.93
CA LEU A 209 -29.84 7.58 12.77
C LEU A 209 -29.34 8.06 14.14
N ARG A 210 -28.03 8.34 14.25
CA ARG A 210 -27.33 8.83 15.46
C ARG A 210 -26.85 10.27 15.35
N ARG A 211 -26.63 10.76 14.13
CA ARG A 211 -26.17 12.13 13.88
C ARG A 211 -26.72 12.62 12.56
N TYR A 212 -27.17 13.88 12.52
CA TYR A 212 -27.45 14.62 11.30
C TYR A 212 -26.99 16.06 11.50
N GLU A 213 -26.05 16.53 10.70
CA GLU A 213 -25.39 17.81 10.89
C GLU A 213 -25.01 18.48 9.57
N ILE A 214 -25.20 19.80 9.51
CA ILE A 214 -24.70 20.63 8.42
C ILE A 214 -23.44 21.33 8.93
N LEU A 215 -22.33 21.22 8.20
CA LEU A 215 -21.07 21.75 8.67
C LEU A 215 -20.88 23.25 8.29
N GLU A 216 -20.58 24.11 9.27
CA GLU A 216 -20.41 25.56 9.07
C GLU A 216 -19.11 25.98 8.37
N GLU A 217 -19.16 27.12 7.67
CA GLU A 217 -18.03 27.78 7.01
C GLU A 217 -17.05 28.35 8.06
N GLY A 218 -16.07 27.52 8.46
CA GLY A 218 -15.12 27.84 9.53
C GLY A 218 -14.53 26.60 10.21
N THR A 219 -15.31 25.51 10.23
CA THR A 219 -14.88 24.19 10.70
C THR A 219 -13.95 23.52 9.67
N PHE A 220 -14.08 23.89 8.39
CA PHE A 220 -13.27 23.45 7.26
C PHE A 220 -13.26 24.57 6.19
N SER A 221 -12.18 24.70 5.43
CA SER A 221 -12.07 25.71 4.37
C SER A 221 -12.80 25.22 3.10
N SER A 222 -14.13 25.26 3.08
CA SER A 222 -14.89 25.02 1.84
C SER A 222 -14.49 26.06 0.79
N THR A 223 -14.22 25.63 -0.45
CA THR A 223 -14.15 26.53 -1.61
C THR A 223 -15.48 26.57 -2.37
N SER A 224 -16.53 25.95 -1.82
CA SER A 224 -17.87 25.80 -2.39
C SER A 224 -18.85 26.74 -1.72
N ASP A 225 -19.86 27.18 -2.48
CA ASP A 225 -21.06 27.89 -2.02
C ASP A 225 -22.12 26.95 -1.41
N HIS A 226 -21.85 25.64 -1.40
CA HIS A 226 -22.62 24.62 -0.69
C HIS A 226 -21.89 24.11 0.56
N LEU A 227 -22.64 23.91 1.64
CA LEU A 227 -22.20 23.33 2.90
C LEU A 227 -22.46 21.80 2.91
N PRO A 228 -21.50 20.97 3.36
CA PRO A 228 -21.68 19.53 3.46
C PRO A 228 -22.72 19.14 4.52
N VAL A 229 -23.49 18.11 4.21
CA VAL A 229 -24.43 17.45 5.13
C VAL A 229 -23.83 16.10 5.55
N ILE A 230 -23.85 15.80 6.84
CA ILE A 230 -23.35 14.54 7.41
C ILE A 230 -24.49 13.83 8.13
N ALA A 231 -24.64 12.54 7.82
CA ALA A 231 -25.49 11.62 8.56
C ALA A 231 -24.65 10.43 9.09
N CYS A 232 -24.94 9.97 10.31
CA CYS A 232 -24.37 8.75 10.88
C CYS A 232 -25.50 7.79 11.22
N VAL A 233 -25.50 6.61 10.61
CA VAL A 233 -26.48 5.54 10.81
C VAL A 233 -25.76 4.37 11.47
N GLU A 234 -26.27 3.90 12.59
CA GLU A 234 -25.73 2.74 13.29
C GLU A 234 -26.39 1.47 12.75
N LEU A 235 -25.59 0.62 12.10
CA LEU A 235 -26.04 -0.68 11.62
C LEU A 235 -25.74 -1.74 12.69
N ASP A 236 -26.64 -2.72 12.84
CA ASP A 236 -26.51 -3.80 13.82
C ASP A 236 -25.39 -4.79 13.42
N GLU A 237 -24.12 -4.39 13.55
CA GLU A 237 -22.93 -5.24 13.49
C GLU A 237 -21.74 -4.65 14.26
N ASN A 238 -20.83 -5.55 14.66
CA ASN A 238 -19.54 -5.24 15.29
C ASN A 238 -18.77 -4.18 14.48
N PRO A 239 -18.01 -3.29 15.16
CA PRO A 239 -17.36 -2.14 14.56
C PRO A 239 -16.55 -2.53 13.33
N HIS A 240 -16.77 -1.79 12.24
CA HIS A 240 -15.95 -1.79 11.04
C HIS A 240 -14.47 -1.88 11.40
N ILE A 241 -13.81 -2.99 11.06
CA ILE A 241 -12.37 -3.03 11.19
C ILE A 241 -11.67 -2.73 9.88
N ASP A 242 -11.06 -1.57 9.93
CA ASP A 242 -10.24 -0.92 8.94
C ASP A 242 -8.90 -1.66 8.77
N LEU A 243 -8.88 -2.85 8.14
CA LEU A 243 -7.63 -3.56 7.84
C LEU A 243 -6.76 -2.79 6.81
N ASN A 244 -7.33 -1.85 6.04
CA ASN A 244 -6.61 -1.09 5.02
C ASN A 244 -6.09 0.29 5.49
N ASN A 245 -6.21 0.64 6.78
CA ASN A 245 -5.73 1.93 7.30
C ASN A 245 -4.36 1.85 7.99
N PHE A 246 -3.46 0.98 7.54
CA PHE A 246 -2.06 1.08 7.93
C PHE A 246 -1.33 2.04 7.00
N SER A 247 -1.60 3.33 7.17
CA SER A 247 -0.89 4.35 6.41
C SER A 247 0.61 4.36 6.71
N LYS A 248 1.09 3.83 7.85
CA LYS A 248 2.53 3.76 8.20
C LYS A 248 2.81 2.63 9.21
N LEU A 249 3.78 1.76 8.90
CA LEU A 249 4.29 0.75 9.84
C LEU A 249 5.15 1.39 10.96
N PRO A 250 5.12 0.87 12.19
CA PRO A 250 5.99 1.35 13.28
C PRO A 250 7.47 1.23 12.93
N ALA A 251 8.26 2.26 13.28
CA ALA A 251 9.71 2.26 13.03
C ALA A 251 10.46 1.61 14.19
N TRP A 252 10.29 0.30 14.39
CA TRP A 252 10.90 -0.47 15.49
C TRP A 252 12.44 -0.33 15.61
N HIS A 253 13.13 0.08 14.56
CA HIS A 253 14.57 0.36 14.59
C HIS A 253 14.96 1.67 15.28
N LYS A 254 13.98 2.51 15.67
CA LYS A 254 14.18 3.81 16.36
C LYS A 254 13.77 3.78 17.83
N ILE A 255 13.40 2.62 18.35
CA ILE A 255 12.88 2.47 19.71
C ILE A 255 14.01 2.56 20.75
N ASN A 256 13.66 3.01 21.94
CA ASN A 256 14.52 2.98 23.12
C ASN A 256 13.88 2.10 24.21
N GLU A 257 14.62 1.83 25.30
CA GLU A 257 14.13 0.97 26.40
C GLU A 257 12.84 1.51 27.05
N HIS A 258 12.70 2.84 27.15
CA HIS A 258 11.48 3.46 27.67
C HIS A 258 10.25 3.14 26.81
N SER A 259 10.35 3.29 25.49
CA SER A 259 9.27 2.98 24.55
C SER A 259 8.90 1.50 24.56
N ILE A 260 9.87 0.60 24.75
CA ILE A 260 9.59 -0.84 24.90
C ILE A 260 8.77 -1.09 26.16
N LYS A 261 9.18 -0.49 27.30
CA LYS A 261 8.47 -0.65 28.56
C LYS A 261 7.06 -0.07 28.49
N GLU A 262 6.91 1.12 27.92
CA GLU A 262 5.61 1.74 27.69
C GLU A 262 4.69 0.90 26.79
N TYR A 263 5.26 0.27 25.74
CA TYR A 263 4.53 -0.66 24.88
C TYR A 263 4.01 -1.87 25.68
N GLN A 264 4.87 -2.49 26.50
CA GLN A 264 4.49 -3.62 27.34
C GLN A 264 3.42 -3.25 28.38
N ASP A 265 3.61 -2.14 29.08
CA ASP A 265 2.69 -1.68 30.12
C ASP A 265 1.30 -1.38 29.55
N LYS A 266 1.22 -0.77 28.36
CA LYS A 266 -0.06 -0.49 27.69
C LYS A 266 -0.73 -1.73 27.08
N LEU A 267 0.04 -2.78 26.76
CA LEU A 267 -0.51 -4.04 26.27
C LEU A 267 -1.18 -4.87 27.37
N CYS A 268 -0.76 -4.72 28.63
CA CYS A 268 -1.22 -5.57 29.73
C CYS A 268 -2.75 -5.63 29.86
N ALA A 269 -3.41 -4.48 30.08
CA ALA A 269 -4.85 -4.46 30.35
C ALA A 269 -5.71 -4.93 29.16
N PRO A 270 -5.47 -4.50 27.90
CA PRO A 270 -6.22 -5.02 26.76
C PRO A 270 -6.04 -6.53 26.52
N LEU A 271 -4.82 -7.06 26.70
CA LEU A 271 -4.57 -8.49 26.52
C LEU A 271 -5.19 -9.32 27.66
N ASP A 272 -5.23 -8.81 28.89
CA ASP A 272 -5.91 -9.49 30.00
C ASP A 272 -7.42 -9.65 29.72
N ILE A 273 -8.05 -8.65 29.09
CA ILE A 273 -9.46 -8.74 28.68
C ILE A 273 -9.63 -9.87 27.65
N LEU A 274 -8.78 -9.93 26.62
CA LEU A 274 -8.83 -11.00 25.62
C LEU A 274 -8.59 -12.38 26.23
N ILE A 275 -7.64 -12.49 27.15
CA ILE A 275 -7.35 -13.73 27.89
C ILE A 275 -8.57 -14.19 28.71
N GLN A 276 -9.33 -13.26 29.30
CA GLN A 276 -10.56 -13.59 30.02
C GLN A 276 -11.68 -14.02 29.06
N GLU A 277 -11.83 -13.33 27.93
CA GLU A 277 -12.81 -13.70 26.89
C GLU A 277 -12.53 -15.11 26.33
N ALA A 278 -11.26 -15.52 26.26
CA ALA A 278 -10.83 -16.85 25.85
C ALA A 278 -11.26 -17.98 26.81
N GLN A 279 -11.82 -17.67 27.98
CA GLN A 279 -12.35 -18.68 28.90
C GLN A 279 -13.82 -19.03 28.62
N ASN A 280 -14.47 -18.34 27.69
CA ASN A 280 -15.85 -18.61 27.30
C ASN A 280 -15.92 -19.72 26.24
N ASN A 281 -16.89 -20.64 26.32
CA ASN A 281 -16.95 -21.79 25.40
C ASN A 281 -17.23 -21.44 23.91
N ASP A 282 -17.71 -20.22 23.60
CA ASP A 282 -18.15 -19.82 22.27
C ASP A 282 -17.28 -18.72 21.63
N ILE A 283 -15.97 -18.93 21.57
CA ILE A 283 -15.03 -17.94 21.00
C ILE A 283 -14.99 -18.04 19.47
N ASP A 284 -15.28 -16.96 18.77
CA ASP A 284 -14.96 -16.85 17.34
C ASP A 284 -13.45 -16.60 17.16
N ILE A 285 -12.78 -17.54 16.48
CA ILE A 285 -11.32 -17.51 16.23
C ILE A 285 -10.93 -16.30 15.40
N ASN A 286 -11.75 -15.91 14.42
CA ASN A 286 -11.48 -14.74 13.59
C ASN A 286 -11.54 -13.48 14.44
N LEU A 287 -12.60 -13.34 15.24
CA LEU A 287 -12.78 -12.19 16.13
C LEU A 287 -11.65 -12.09 17.16
N PHE A 288 -11.24 -13.21 17.76
CA PHE A 288 -10.13 -13.24 18.70
C PHE A 288 -8.82 -12.80 18.06
N TYR A 289 -8.42 -13.44 16.96
CA TYR A 289 -7.19 -13.12 16.23
C TYR A 289 -7.18 -11.64 15.83
N HIS A 290 -8.32 -11.17 15.36
CA HIS A 290 -8.51 -9.81 14.93
C HIS A 290 -8.31 -8.79 16.07
N ASN A 291 -8.92 -9.03 17.23
CA ASN A 291 -8.77 -8.16 18.39
C ASN A 291 -7.33 -8.16 18.93
N LEU A 292 -6.66 -9.31 18.91
CA LEU A 292 -5.25 -9.44 19.24
C LEU A 292 -4.37 -8.59 18.30
N VAL A 293 -4.54 -8.73 16.98
CA VAL A 293 -3.80 -7.97 15.97
C VAL A 293 -4.02 -6.46 16.15
N ASN A 294 -5.26 -6.03 16.32
CA ASN A 294 -5.59 -4.62 16.56
C ASN A 294 -4.93 -4.08 17.82
N THR A 295 -4.97 -4.85 18.91
CA THR A 295 -4.35 -4.47 20.18
C THR A 295 -2.86 -4.25 19.98
N LEU A 296 -2.16 -5.22 19.36
CA LEU A 296 -0.73 -5.12 19.11
C LEU A 296 -0.36 -3.89 18.27
N ILE A 297 -1.12 -3.61 17.20
CA ILE A 297 -0.78 -2.53 16.28
C ILE A 297 -1.20 -1.16 16.82
N ASN A 298 -2.38 -1.02 17.42
CA ASN A 298 -2.85 0.25 17.95
C ASN A 298 -1.96 0.71 19.11
N THR A 299 -1.59 -0.20 20.01
CA THR A 299 -0.63 0.13 21.07
C THR A 299 0.73 0.50 20.48
N ALA A 300 1.19 -0.17 19.41
CA ALA A 300 2.45 0.19 18.76
C ALA A 300 2.38 1.58 18.08
N LYS A 301 1.25 1.95 17.48
CA LYS A 301 1.05 3.28 16.88
C LYS A 301 1.16 4.40 17.91
N GLU A 302 0.71 4.15 19.13
CA GLU A 302 0.76 5.13 20.22
C GLU A 302 2.15 5.28 20.83
N THR A 303 2.88 4.18 21.01
CA THR A 303 4.14 4.17 21.76
C THR A 303 5.38 4.24 20.88
N ILE A 304 5.28 3.80 19.63
CA ILE A 304 6.41 3.67 18.72
C ILE A 304 6.34 4.73 17.62
N PRO A 305 7.43 5.48 17.38
CA PRO A 305 7.45 6.45 16.30
C PRO A 305 7.22 5.76 14.95
N CYS A 306 6.28 6.26 14.17
CA CYS A 306 6.11 5.86 12.77
C CYS A 306 7.13 6.58 11.89
N ASN A 307 7.64 5.91 10.86
CA ASN A 307 8.54 6.56 9.91
C ASN A 307 7.79 7.65 9.12
N MET A 308 8.01 8.91 9.47
CA MET A 308 7.57 10.04 8.66
C MET A 308 8.50 10.20 7.45
N TYR A 309 8.19 9.53 6.34
CA TYR A 309 8.76 9.93 5.06
C TYR A 309 7.96 11.13 4.55
N ASN A 310 8.51 12.34 4.69
CA ASN A 310 8.00 13.49 3.94
C ASN A 310 8.81 13.58 2.63
N PRO A 311 8.25 13.18 1.48
CA PRO A 311 8.94 13.22 0.20
C PRO A 311 9.40 14.63 -0.21
N HIS A 312 8.82 15.68 0.40
CA HIS A 312 9.10 17.07 0.10
C HIS A 312 10.07 17.74 1.08
N THR A 313 10.39 17.11 2.22
CA THR A 313 11.44 17.65 3.11
C THR A 313 12.80 17.36 2.51
N LYS A 314 13.49 18.43 2.14
CA LYS A 314 14.84 18.34 1.62
C LYS A 314 15.79 17.93 2.75
N PRO A 315 16.80 17.06 2.51
CA PRO A 315 17.68 16.54 3.57
C PRO A 315 18.39 17.63 4.39
N TYR A 316 18.66 18.78 3.78
CA TYR A 316 19.30 19.94 4.39
C TYR A 316 18.33 20.84 5.19
N TRP A 317 17.07 20.43 5.38
CA TRP A 317 16.05 21.21 6.09
C TRP A 317 16.21 21.08 7.63
N ASN A 318 17.20 21.81 8.16
CA ASN A 318 17.53 21.83 9.59
C ASN A 318 16.69 22.86 10.39
N ALA A 319 16.95 22.96 11.70
CA ALA A 319 16.24 23.87 12.61
C ALA A 319 16.36 25.35 12.20
N ASP A 320 17.54 25.78 11.74
CA ASP A 320 17.81 27.15 11.32
C ASP A 320 17.03 27.52 10.06
N VAL A 321 16.99 26.62 9.07
CA VAL A 321 16.17 26.78 7.86
C VAL A 321 14.68 26.86 8.23
N LYS A 322 14.21 26.04 9.18
CA LYS A 322 12.82 26.07 9.68
C LYS A 322 12.49 27.39 10.38
N GLN A 323 13.40 27.91 11.21
CA GLN A 323 13.22 29.19 11.89
C GLN A 323 13.18 30.35 10.90
N ALA A 324 14.12 30.39 9.94
CA ALA A 324 14.18 31.41 8.91
C ALA A 324 12.95 31.40 8.00
N HIS A 325 12.46 30.22 7.62
CA HIS A 325 11.22 30.07 6.86
C HIS A 325 10.00 30.57 7.63
N THR A 326 9.91 30.26 8.93
CA THR A 326 8.82 30.74 9.80
C THR A 326 8.83 32.27 9.90
N LYS A 327 10.02 32.87 10.04
CA LYS A 327 10.21 34.33 10.05
C LYS A 327 9.78 34.96 8.72
N GLU A 328 10.17 34.39 7.58
CA GLU A 328 9.71 34.83 6.24
C GLU A 328 8.19 34.81 6.11
N ARG A 329 7.56 33.72 6.56
CA ARG A 329 6.10 33.53 6.52
C ARG A 329 5.37 34.55 7.39
N ASN A 330 5.90 34.84 8.58
CA ASN A 330 5.34 35.85 9.46
C ASN A 330 5.45 37.25 8.85
N MET A 331 6.61 37.63 8.32
CA MET A 331 6.79 38.93 7.66
C MET A 331 5.94 39.06 6.38
N ARG A 332 5.73 37.96 5.65
CA ARG A 332 4.79 37.92 4.52
C ARG A 332 3.36 38.18 4.96
N ARG A 333 2.94 37.63 6.11
CA ARG A 333 1.59 37.83 6.67
C ARG A 333 1.37 39.30 7.00
N VAL A 334 2.32 39.93 7.68
CA VAL A 334 2.30 41.38 8.01
C VAL A 334 2.18 42.20 6.72
N TRP A 335 3.01 41.93 5.71
CA TRP A 335 2.93 42.61 4.42
C TRP A 335 1.59 42.41 3.68
N MET A 336 0.94 41.25 3.84
CA MET A 336 -0.38 41.01 3.26
C MET A 336 -1.50 41.77 4.01
N GLN A 337 -1.39 41.90 5.33
CA GLN A 337 -2.32 42.69 6.15
C GLN A 337 -2.25 44.17 5.80
N ASP A 338 -1.06 44.69 5.50
CA ASP A 338 -0.84 46.08 5.08
C ASP A 338 -1.31 46.41 3.65
N GLY A 339 -2.03 45.50 2.98
CA GLY A 339 -2.53 45.74 1.61
C GLY A 339 -1.49 45.53 0.50
N ARG A 340 -0.41 44.80 0.79
CA ARG A 340 0.65 44.42 -0.18
C ARG A 340 1.37 45.62 -0.83
N PRO A 341 1.85 46.61 -0.05
CA PRO A 341 2.51 47.79 -0.58
C PRO A 341 3.80 47.42 -1.34
N ARG A 342 4.19 48.22 -2.34
CA ARG A 342 5.39 47.97 -3.17
C ARG A 342 6.41 49.08 -3.00
N GLY A 343 7.66 48.68 -2.78
CA GLY A 343 8.81 49.59 -2.69
C GLY A 343 9.47 49.56 -1.31
N MET A 344 10.78 49.81 -1.27
CA MET A 344 11.60 49.67 -0.06
C MET A 344 11.29 50.72 1.02
N GLN A 345 10.56 51.78 0.66
CA GLN A 345 10.05 52.79 1.58
C GLN A 345 8.93 52.28 2.50
N HIS A 346 8.25 51.17 2.13
CA HIS A 346 7.23 50.57 2.98
C HIS A 346 7.85 49.51 3.89
N GLU A 347 7.73 49.72 5.21
CA GLU A 347 8.40 48.91 6.22
C GLU A 347 8.04 47.41 6.13
N SER A 348 6.76 47.08 5.94
CA SER A 348 6.34 45.68 5.80
C SER A 348 6.86 45.01 4.53
N TYR A 349 6.97 45.74 3.41
CA TYR A 349 7.60 45.24 2.19
C TYR A 349 9.12 45.03 2.37
N PHE A 350 9.81 45.99 2.99
CA PHE A 350 11.23 45.88 3.31
C PHE A 350 11.53 44.69 4.21
N ASN A 351 10.80 44.55 5.33
CA ASN A 351 10.97 43.47 6.30
C ASN A 351 10.69 42.09 5.69
N TYR A 352 9.64 41.99 4.86
CA TYR A 352 9.36 40.78 4.09
C TYR A 352 10.52 40.41 3.15
N LYS A 353 11.01 41.37 2.35
CA LYS A 353 12.10 41.12 1.39
C LYS A 353 13.41 40.75 2.08
N ARG A 354 13.71 41.37 3.22
CA ARG A 354 14.86 41.03 4.06
C ARG A 354 14.74 39.60 4.59
N ALA A 355 13.63 39.25 5.24
CA ALA A 355 13.41 37.90 5.75
C ALA A 355 13.44 36.82 4.65
N LYS A 356 12.95 37.14 3.43
CA LYS A 356 13.05 36.26 2.27
C LYS A 356 14.48 36.05 1.78
N ARG A 357 15.32 37.10 1.82
CA ARG A 357 16.74 37.01 1.48
C ARG A 357 17.48 36.17 2.51
N ASP A 358 17.24 36.42 3.79
CA ASP A 358 17.87 35.69 4.90
C ASP A 358 17.52 34.20 4.83
N PHE A 359 16.24 33.87 4.60
CA PHE A 359 15.81 32.49 4.37
C PHE A 359 16.55 31.83 3.20
N ARG A 360 16.68 32.51 2.05
CA ARG A 360 17.40 31.97 0.89
C ARG A 360 18.89 31.74 1.17
N ASN A 361 19.53 32.63 1.92
CA ASN A 361 20.95 32.50 2.28
C ASN A 361 21.16 31.32 3.24
N ILE A 362 20.35 31.21 4.31
CA ILE A 362 20.42 30.11 5.26
C ILE A 362 20.11 28.78 4.57
N GLN A 363 19.12 28.76 3.67
CA GLN A 363 18.80 27.58 2.87
C GLN A 363 19.97 27.16 1.96
N LYS A 364 20.66 28.12 1.36
CA LYS A 364 21.83 27.86 0.50
C LYS A 364 22.98 27.28 1.33
N LEU A 365 23.33 27.90 2.45
CA LEU A 365 24.39 27.45 3.36
C LEU A 365 24.13 26.03 3.89
N ALA A 366 22.91 25.75 4.36
CA ALA A 366 22.55 24.42 4.84
C ALA A 366 22.64 23.35 3.75
N ASN A 367 22.32 23.71 2.50
CA ASN A 367 22.47 22.80 1.36
C ASN A 367 23.94 22.55 1.00
N GLU A 368 24.78 23.59 1.02
CA GLU A 368 26.23 23.46 0.78
C GLU A 368 26.88 22.57 1.84
N GLN A 369 26.60 22.83 3.12
CA GLN A 369 27.08 22.02 4.24
C GLN A 369 26.63 20.55 4.13
N TYR A 370 25.36 20.31 3.83
CA TYR A 370 24.85 18.94 3.64
C TYR A 370 25.56 18.20 2.51
N ILE A 371 25.88 18.89 1.41
CA ILE A 371 26.60 18.32 0.27
C ILE A 371 28.02 17.94 0.69
N GLU A 372 28.72 18.84 1.39
CA GLU A 372 30.08 18.63 1.90
C GLU A 372 30.14 17.43 2.86
N GLU A 373 29.30 17.42 3.90
CA GLU A 373 29.20 16.30 4.86
C GLU A 373 28.87 14.97 4.17
N THR A 374 28.02 15.00 3.14
CA THR A 374 27.68 13.80 2.37
C THR A 374 28.88 13.26 1.59
N TYR A 375 29.73 14.13 1.02
CA TYR A 375 30.94 13.69 0.32
C TYR A 375 31.97 13.15 1.30
N ASP A 376 32.12 13.77 2.47
CA ASP A 376 33.02 13.29 3.52
C ASP A 376 32.57 11.92 4.05
N ASP A 377 31.28 11.73 4.32
CA ASP A 377 30.70 10.43 4.68
C ASP A 377 31.00 9.34 3.63
N ILE A 378 30.91 9.69 2.35
CA ILE A 378 31.21 8.77 1.25
C ILE A 378 32.70 8.43 1.22
N ASN A 379 33.58 9.42 1.36
CA ASN A 379 35.03 9.23 1.35
C ASN A 379 35.47 8.36 2.53
N ASN A 380 35.02 8.69 3.74
CA ASN A 380 35.31 7.92 4.95
C ASN A 380 34.78 6.47 4.87
N ALA A 381 33.57 6.28 4.31
CA ALA A 381 33.01 4.94 4.11
C ALA A 381 33.76 4.14 3.02
N ALA A 382 34.32 4.80 2.00
CA ALA A 382 35.10 4.12 0.97
C ALA A 382 36.35 3.43 1.53
N GLU A 383 36.94 4.02 2.58
CA GLU A 383 38.14 3.49 3.24
C GLU A 383 37.82 2.40 4.28
N CYS A 384 36.68 2.48 4.97
CA CYS A 384 36.38 1.65 6.16
C CYS A 384 35.20 0.66 6.00
N ASP A 385 34.17 0.96 5.20
CA ASP A 385 32.95 0.15 5.09
C ASP A 385 32.34 0.19 3.68
N ILE A 386 32.70 -0.80 2.88
CA ILE A 386 32.22 -0.97 1.50
C ILE A 386 30.69 -1.08 1.38
N ARG A 387 29.99 -1.59 2.40
CA ARG A 387 28.52 -1.71 2.39
C ARG A 387 27.87 -0.35 2.63
N LEU A 388 28.40 0.42 3.58
CA LEU A 388 27.97 1.79 3.85
C LEU A 388 28.25 2.70 2.64
N PHE A 389 29.42 2.56 2.02
CA PHE A 389 29.79 3.28 0.79
C PHE A 389 28.75 3.07 -0.32
N TRP A 390 28.45 1.81 -0.69
CA TRP A 390 27.46 1.54 -1.73
C TRP A 390 26.04 1.97 -1.35
N LYS A 391 25.70 1.97 -0.05
CA LYS A 391 24.42 2.49 0.44
C LYS A 391 24.32 4.01 0.25
N LEU A 392 25.37 4.76 0.58
CA LEU A 392 25.43 6.21 0.42
C LEU A 392 25.41 6.60 -1.07
N ILE A 393 26.19 5.92 -1.92
CA ILE A 393 26.18 6.13 -3.37
C ILE A 393 24.81 5.85 -3.98
N LYS A 394 24.15 4.74 -3.60
CA LYS A 394 22.80 4.42 -4.09
C LYS A 394 21.76 5.46 -3.67
N ARG A 395 21.96 6.16 -2.55
CA ARG A 395 21.08 7.24 -2.08
C ARG A 395 21.15 8.49 -2.98
N GLN A 396 22.30 8.72 -3.62
CA GLN A 396 22.54 9.86 -4.52
C GLN A 396 22.09 9.60 -5.97
N LYS A 397 21.93 8.33 -6.37
CA LYS A 397 21.43 8.02 -7.70
C LYS A 397 19.95 8.44 -7.82
N PRO A 398 19.52 8.99 -8.97
CA PRO A 398 18.11 9.25 -9.20
C PRO A 398 17.33 7.95 -9.00
N LYS A 399 16.32 7.99 -8.14
CA LYS A 399 15.44 6.84 -7.92
C LYS A 399 14.66 6.64 -9.22
N HIS A 400 15.03 5.63 -10.01
CA HIS A 400 14.10 5.10 -11.00
C HIS A 400 12.86 4.60 -10.27
N SER A 401 11.68 4.86 -10.84
CA SER A 401 10.42 4.36 -10.29
C SER A 401 10.56 2.85 -10.03
N LYS A 402 10.29 2.43 -8.79
CA LYS A 402 10.18 1.00 -8.44
C LYS A 402 8.88 0.38 -8.95
N VAL A 403 7.93 1.22 -9.38
CA VAL A 403 6.64 0.80 -9.90
C VAL A 403 6.83 0.37 -11.33
N CYS A 404 6.37 -0.85 -11.65
CA CYS A 404 6.29 -1.31 -13.03
C CYS A 404 5.35 -0.37 -13.78
N GLN A 405 5.86 0.34 -14.78
CA GLN A 405 5.08 1.34 -15.52
C GLN A 405 4.17 0.69 -16.57
N GLN A 406 4.53 -0.54 -16.99
CA GLN A 406 3.77 -1.31 -17.96
C GLN A 406 4.15 -2.79 -17.93
N ILE A 407 3.15 -3.65 -18.12
CA ILE A 407 3.30 -5.11 -18.29
C ILE A 407 2.57 -5.52 -19.56
N ILE A 408 3.14 -6.47 -20.29
CA ILE A 408 2.55 -7.10 -21.47
C ILE A 408 2.20 -8.54 -21.09
N HIS A 409 0.91 -8.85 -21.05
CA HIS A 409 0.40 -10.19 -20.78
C HIS A 409 -0.64 -10.53 -21.85
N ASN A 410 -0.58 -11.72 -22.44
CA ASN A 410 -1.49 -12.15 -23.52
C ASN A 410 -1.65 -11.14 -24.67
N ASN A 411 -0.54 -10.50 -25.08
CA ASN A 411 -0.49 -9.42 -26.09
C ASN A 411 -1.26 -8.14 -25.72
N ILE A 412 -1.71 -7.98 -24.48
CA ILE A 412 -2.37 -6.78 -23.96
C ILE A 412 -1.35 -5.97 -23.15
N VAL A 413 -1.32 -4.65 -23.36
CA VAL A 413 -0.45 -3.72 -22.62
C VAL A 413 -1.22 -3.14 -21.44
N HIS A 414 -0.81 -3.51 -20.23
CA HIS A 414 -1.37 -3.02 -18.97
C HIS A 414 -0.52 -1.86 -18.44
N THR A 415 -1.14 -0.70 -18.19
CA THR A 415 -0.43 0.53 -17.77
C THR A 415 -0.94 1.13 -16.47
N SER A 416 -2.18 0.83 -16.06
CA SER A 416 -2.71 1.26 -14.76
C SER A 416 -2.24 0.32 -13.64
N PRO A 417 -2.00 0.80 -12.41
CA PRO A 417 -1.55 -0.04 -11.31
C PRO A 417 -2.44 -1.26 -11.07
N GLU A 418 -3.77 -1.08 -11.09
CA GLU A 418 -4.75 -2.15 -10.93
C GLU A 418 -4.67 -3.17 -12.08
N SER A 419 -4.62 -2.70 -13.33
CA SER A 419 -4.53 -3.59 -14.50
C SER A 419 -3.22 -4.37 -14.52
N ILE A 420 -2.12 -3.76 -14.06
CA ILE A 420 -0.82 -4.43 -13.90
C ILE A 420 -0.88 -5.49 -12.78
N CYS A 421 -1.50 -5.17 -11.64
CA CYS A 421 -1.71 -6.13 -10.55
C CYS A 421 -2.54 -7.33 -11.02
N ASN A 422 -3.65 -7.10 -11.71
CA ASN A 422 -4.49 -8.17 -12.26
C ASN A 422 -3.75 -8.99 -13.33
N ALA A 423 -2.94 -8.36 -14.17
CA ALA A 423 -2.11 -9.08 -15.15
C ALA A 423 -1.10 -10.03 -14.47
N PHE A 424 -0.48 -9.60 -13.36
CA PHE A 424 0.37 -10.47 -12.55
C PHE A 424 -0.43 -11.58 -11.85
N ALA A 425 -1.59 -11.25 -11.29
CA ALA A 425 -2.46 -12.21 -10.60
C ALA A 425 -2.86 -13.34 -11.56
N ASN A 426 -3.44 -13.00 -12.71
CA ASN A 426 -3.86 -13.97 -13.72
C ASN A 426 -2.67 -14.81 -14.22
N TYR A 427 -1.53 -14.17 -14.52
CA TYR A 427 -0.34 -14.91 -14.97
C TYR A 427 0.16 -15.93 -13.94
N PHE A 428 0.17 -15.56 -12.65
CA PHE A 428 0.60 -16.48 -11.60
C PHE A 428 -0.46 -17.55 -11.31
N GLU A 429 -1.74 -17.22 -11.37
CA GLU A 429 -2.84 -18.19 -11.28
C GLU A 429 -2.72 -19.25 -12.39
N ASP A 430 -2.54 -18.83 -13.65
CA ASP A 430 -2.31 -19.73 -14.78
C ASP A 430 -1.07 -20.61 -14.58
N LEU A 431 0.01 -20.06 -13.98
CA LEU A 431 1.25 -20.79 -13.72
C LEU A 431 1.11 -21.87 -12.63
N TYR A 432 0.26 -21.63 -11.62
CA TYR A 432 0.08 -22.54 -10.48
C TYR A 432 -1.18 -23.41 -10.58
N THR A 433 -2.05 -23.15 -11.55
CA THR A 433 -3.15 -24.04 -11.89
C THR A 433 -2.61 -25.20 -12.71
N PRO A 434 -2.73 -26.46 -12.27
CA PRO A 434 -2.29 -27.61 -13.05
C PRO A 434 -3.05 -27.62 -14.39
N ALA A 435 -2.35 -27.45 -15.50
CA ALA A 435 -2.93 -27.71 -16.80
C ALA A 435 -3.13 -29.22 -16.96
N ASP A 436 -4.24 -29.65 -17.59
CA ASP A 436 -4.54 -31.04 -18.00
C ASP A 436 -3.55 -31.59 -19.06
N THR A 437 -2.35 -31.03 -19.13
CA THR A 437 -1.25 -31.51 -19.96
C THR A 437 -0.57 -32.70 -19.29
N SER A 438 -0.46 -33.78 -20.07
CA SER A 438 0.17 -35.07 -19.77
C SER A 438 1.69 -35.01 -19.50
N THR A 439 2.21 -33.87 -19.02
CA THR A 439 3.63 -33.58 -18.82
C THR A 439 4.05 -33.62 -17.35
N PHE A 440 3.11 -33.81 -16.42
CA PHE A 440 3.47 -34.20 -15.05
C PHE A 440 3.67 -35.71 -15.05
N ASP A 441 4.91 -36.17 -14.82
CA ASP A 441 5.25 -37.58 -14.83
C ASP A 441 4.34 -38.35 -13.83
N ASP A 442 3.48 -39.22 -14.36
CA ASP A 442 2.56 -40.11 -13.64
C ASP A 442 3.18 -40.79 -12.39
N PRO A 443 4.48 -41.21 -12.38
CA PRO A 443 5.12 -41.77 -11.19
C PRO A 443 5.18 -40.82 -10.00
N THR A 444 5.49 -39.53 -10.21
CA THR A 444 5.66 -38.55 -9.12
C THR A 444 4.32 -38.19 -8.50
N LEU A 445 3.29 -38.00 -9.32
CA LEU A 445 1.92 -37.80 -8.85
C LEU A 445 1.41 -39.01 -8.06
N ASN A 446 1.75 -40.23 -8.50
CA ASN A 446 1.38 -41.44 -7.79
C ASN A 446 2.10 -41.60 -6.44
N GLU A 447 3.39 -41.25 -6.35
CA GLU A 447 4.14 -41.22 -5.07
C GLU A 447 3.57 -40.17 -4.12
N MET A 448 3.31 -38.97 -4.63
CA MET A 448 2.65 -37.88 -3.90
C MET A 448 1.29 -38.31 -3.35
N ASN A 449 0.44 -38.90 -4.19
CA ASN A 449 -0.87 -39.42 -3.78
C ASN A 449 -0.75 -40.59 -2.78
N LYS A 450 0.30 -41.40 -2.87
CA LYS A 450 0.56 -42.47 -1.89
C LYS A 450 0.91 -41.90 -0.52
N ALA A 451 1.83 -40.93 -0.48
CA ALA A 451 2.22 -40.24 0.75
C ALA A 451 1.02 -39.53 1.38
N TYR A 452 0.22 -38.85 0.56
CA TYR A 452 -1.00 -38.17 0.99
C TYR A 452 -2.03 -39.14 1.59
N ARG A 453 -2.32 -40.25 0.93
CA ARG A 453 -3.24 -41.28 1.44
C ARG A 453 -2.74 -41.91 2.74
N GLU A 454 -1.44 -42.10 2.88
CA GLU A 454 -0.86 -42.64 4.11
C GLU A 454 -1.01 -41.67 5.26
N ILE A 455 -0.72 -40.37 5.03
CA ILE A 455 -0.99 -39.31 6.00
C ILE A 455 -2.47 -39.38 6.40
N GLN A 456 -3.40 -39.36 5.46
CA GLN A 456 -4.84 -39.44 5.72
C GLN A 456 -5.26 -40.67 6.55
N ARG A 457 -4.65 -41.84 6.33
CA ARG A 457 -4.94 -43.03 7.14
C ARG A 457 -4.48 -42.85 8.58
N VAL A 458 -3.26 -42.35 8.79
CA VAL A 458 -2.74 -42.09 10.14
C VAL A 458 -3.59 -41.02 10.84
N CYS A 459 -4.04 -39.99 10.11
CA CYS A 459 -4.96 -38.97 10.64
C CYS A 459 -6.28 -39.58 11.16
N LYS A 460 -6.83 -40.56 10.44
CA LYS A 460 -8.14 -41.17 10.74
C LYS A 460 -8.07 -42.25 11.82
N ALA A 461 -6.91 -42.86 12.01
CA ALA A 461 -6.70 -43.94 12.98
C ALA A 461 -6.37 -43.42 14.39
N ASP A 462 -6.08 -42.12 14.53
CA ASP A 462 -5.66 -41.50 15.77
C ASP A 462 -6.86 -40.85 16.47
N GLU A 463 -7.60 -41.65 17.24
CA GLU A 463 -8.83 -41.23 17.94
C GLU A 463 -8.58 -40.17 19.03
N ASP A 464 -7.37 -40.09 19.57
CA ASP A 464 -7.09 -39.33 20.79
C ASP A 464 -6.78 -37.83 20.56
N LEU A 465 -6.67 -37.32 19.33
CA LEU A 465 -6.68 -35.87 19.00
C LEU A 465 -5.69 -34.93 19.75
N TYR A 466 -4.79 -35.43 20.61
CA TYR A 466 -3.84 -34.61 21.36
C TYR A 466 -2.56 -34.32 20.56
N LEU A 467 -2.01 -33.11 20.71
CA LEU A 467 -0.66 -32.77 20.25
C LEU A 467 0.39 -33.69 20.93
N PRO A 468 1.35 -34.28 20.21
CA PRO A 468 2.52 -34.96 20.76
C PRO A 468 3.40 -33.89 21.44
N GLY A 469 3.12 -33.67 22.73
CA GLY A 469 3.71 -32.61 23.55
C GLY A 469 2.73 -31.94 24.51
N GLY A 470 1.43 -32.13 24.34
CA GLY A 470 0.39 -31.56 25.20
C GLY A 470 0.01 -30.11 24.84
N ILE A 471 -0.45 -29.35 25.83
CA ILE A 471 -0.89 -27.95 25.69
C ILE A 471 0.30 -27.05 25.33
N ILE A 472 0.12 -26.15 24.36
CA ILE A 472 1.13 -25.16 24.00
C ILE A 472 1.31 -24.18 25.17
N SER A 473 2.50 -24.15 25.76
CA SER A 473 2.78 -23.30 26.93
C SER A 473 3.28 -21.91 26.54
N CYS A 474 3.19 -20.96 27.48
CA CYS A 474 3.76 -19.63 27.33
C CYS A 474 5.29 -19.66 27.12
N ASP A 475 5.98 -20.65 27.69
CA ASP A 475 7.42 -20.82 27.56
C ASP A 475 7.81 -21.29 26.15
N ASP A 476 6.99 -22.15 25.52
CA ASP A 476 7.18 -22.60 24.13
C ASP A 476 7.11 -21.40 23.18
N VAL A 477 6.04 -20.60 23.32
CA VAL A 477 5.84 -19.38 22.52
C VAL A 477 6.97 -18.38 22.75
N SER A 478 7.35 -18.15 24.00
CA SER A 478 8.43 -17.22 24.35
C SER A 478 9.78 -17.66 23.77
N SER A 479 10.05 -18.96 23.74
CA SER A 479 11.28 -19.52 23.18
C SER A 479 11.37 -19.32 21.67
N ILE A 480 10.23 -19.35 20.97
CA ILE A 480 10.17 -19.15 19.52
C ILE A 480 10.22 -17.68 19.15
N ILE A 481 9.54 -16.81 19.90
CA ILE A 481 9.64 -15.35 19.72
C ILE A 481 11.10 -14.88 19.81
N LYS A 482 11.92 -15.48 20.67
CA LYS A 482 13.36 -15.15 20.78
C LYS A 482 14.18 -15.48 19.54
N GLN A 483 13.75 -16.44 18.73
CA GLN A 483 14.46 -16.88 17.52
C GLN A 483 14.12 -16.04 16.30
N LEU A 484 13.14 -15.13 16.42
CA LEU A 484 12.72 -14.31 15.31
C LEU A 484 13.78 -13.37 14.78
N LYS A 485 13.90 -13.38 13.46
CA LYS A 485 14.70 -12.41 12.72
C LYS A 485 13.95 -11.08 12.68
N ARG A 486 14.62 -10.01 13.09
CA ARG A 486 14.12 -8.64 12.99
C ARG A 486 14.09 -8.16 11.54
N ARG A 487 13.31 -7.11 11.26
CA ARG A 487 13.19 -6.40 9.98
C ARG A 487 12.68 -7.28 8.83
N LYS A 488 11.82 -8.24 9.17
CA LYS A 488 11.07 -9.01 8.19
C LYS A 488 9.88 -8.17 7.70
N ALA A 489 9.50 -8.38 6.43
CA ALA A 489 8.27 -7.79 5.89
C ALA A 489 7.09 -8.46 6.58
N CYS A 490 6.03 -7.73 6.92
CA CYS A 490 4.79 -8.28 7.49
C CYS A 490 3.88 -8.85 6.39
N GLY A 491 2.95 -9.72 6.79
CA GLY A 491 1.87 -10.25 5.94
C GLY A 491 0.72 -9.25 5.78
N ASN A 492 -0.45 -9.77 5.41
CA ASN A 492 -1.68 -8.98 5.25
C ASN A 492 -2.21 -8.44 6.60
N ASP A 493 -1.83 -9.07 7.71
CA ASP A 493 -2.15 -8.65 9.08
C ASP A 493 -1.35 -7.44 9.57
N MET A 494 -0.31 -7.02 8.83
CA MET A 494 0.60 -5.94 9.17
C MET A 494 1.38 -6.12 10.49
N ILE A 495 1.41 -7.35 11.04
CA ILE A 495 2.20 -7.69 12.22
C ILE A 495 3.66 -7.91 11.80
N GLN A 496 4.53 -7.05 12.31
CA GLN A 496 5.99 -7.24 12.24
C GLN A 496 6.46 -8.08 13.42
N ASN A 497 7.49 -8.91 13.22
CA ASN A 497 8.12 -9.72 14.27
C ASN A 497 8.44 -8.91 15.53
N GLU A 498 8.79 -7.64 15.38
CA GLU A 498 9.07 -6.74 16.50
C GLU A 498 7.88 -6.47 17.43
N HIS A 499 6.63 -6.56 16.97
CA HIS A 499 5.46 -6.50 17.87
C HIS A 499 5.51 -7.63 18.89
N LEU A 500 5.93 -8.82 18.46
CA LEU A 500 6.01 -10.01 19.29
C LEU A 500 7.28 -9.97 20.15
N ILE A 501 8.44 -9.65 19.56
CA ILE A 501 9.72 -9.58 20.27
C ILE A 501 9.69 -8.58 21.43
N TYR A 502 9.07 -7.42 21.22
CA TYR A 502 9.02 -6.35 22.24
C TYR A 502 7.74 -6.38 23.09
N GLY A 503 6.75 -7.20 22.73
CA GLY A 503 5.48 -7.32 23.44
C GLY A 503 5.54 -7.93 24.84
N GLY A 504 6.64 -8.62 25.17
CA GLY A 504 6.88 -9.16 26.50
C GLY A 504 6.04 -10.42 26.82
N PRO A 505 6.06 -10.88 28.09
CA PRO A 505 5.48 -12.17 28.48
C PRO A 505 3.96 -12.23 28.31
N LYS A 506 3.27 -11.09 28.44
CA LYS A 506 1.82 -11.03 28.28
C LYS A 506 1.36 -11.36 26.85
N VAL A 507 2.15 -10.95 25.85
CA VAL A 507 1.91 -11.34 24.46
C VAL A 507 2.10 -12.85 24.32
N SER A 508 3.19 -13.41 24.83
CA SER A 508 3.41 -14.87 24.79
C SER A 508 2.27 -15.67 25.44
N GLU A 509 1.74 -15.20 26.56
CA GLU A 509 0.60 -15.81 27.25
C GLU A 509 -0.66 -15.81 26.39
N CYS A 510 -1.07 -14.62 25.89
CA CYS A 510 -2.24 -14.48 25.03
C CYS A 510 -2.11 -15.34 23.75
N LEU A 511 -0.91 -15.38 23.15
CA LEU A 511 -0.63 -16.21 21.99
C LEU A 511 -0.72 -17.71 22.29
N SER A 512 -0.20 -18.17 23.42
CA SER A 512 -0.31 -19.58 23.80
C SER A 512 -1.77 -20.01 23.92
N ILE A 513 -2.64 -19.17 24.50
CA ILE A 513 -4.07 -19.42 24.61
C ILE A 513 -4.70 -19.48 23.22
N PHE A 514 -4.44 -18.48 22.38
CA PHE A 514 -4.97 -18.44 21.03
C PHE A 514 -4.59 -19.67 20.20
N LEU A 515 -3.33 -20.09 20.26
CA LEU A 515 -2.85 -21.27 19.55
C LEU A 515 -3.53 -22.56 20.04
N ASN A 516 -3.76 -22.69 21.35
CA ASN A 516 -4.52 -23.82 21.88
C ASN A 516 -5.99 -23.79 21.42
N ILE A 517 -6.63 -22.62 21.30
CA ILE A 517 -7.99 -22.49 20.74
C ILE A 517 -8.02 -22.95 19.29
N VAL A 518 -7.04 -22.54 18.46
CA VAL A 518 -6.91 -22.97 17.06
C VAL A 518 -6.79 -24.49 16.95
N VAL A 519 -6.00 -25.10 17.83
CA VAL A 519 -5.82 -26.56 17.89
C VAL A 519 -7.11 -27.27 18.34
N GLU A 520 -7.74 -26.79 19.41
CA GLU A 520 -8.97 -27.35 19.97
C GLU A 520 -10.12 -27.32 18.96
N LYS A 521 -10.33 -26.15 18.33
CA LYS A 521 -11.40 -25.95 17.34
C LYS A 521 -11.07 -26.46 15.95
N GLN A 522 -9.82 -26.83 15.70
CA GLN A 522 -9.31 -27.32 14.41
C GLN A 522 -9.61 -26.35 13.25
N GLN A 523 -9.51 -25.06 13.55
CA GLN A 523 -9.85 -23.96 12.64
C GLN A 523 -8.78 -22.88 12.76
N VAL A 524 -8.37 -22.33 11.62
CA VAL A 524 -7.43 -21.21 11.55
C VAL A 524 -8.17 -19.91 11.20
N PRO A 525 -7.63 -18.73 11.57
CA PRO A 525 -8.16 -17.46 11.09
C PRO A 525 -8.21 -17.41 9.57
N SER A 526 -9.27 -16.84 9.02
CA SER A 526 -9.41 -16.60 7.58
C SER A 526 -8.28 -15.74 7.00
N ASP A 527 -7.65 -14.89 7.81
CA ASP A 527 -6.52 -14.07 7.39
C ASP A 527 -5.22 -14.87 7.20
N TRP A 528 -5.11 -16.07 7.78
CA TRP A 528 -3.97 -16.96 7.56
C TRP A 528 -4.04 -17.64 6.21
N GLN A 529 -5.25 -17.78 5.65
CA GLN A 529 -5.51 -18.34 4.33
C GLN A 529 -5.31 -17.31 3.20
N LYS A 530 -4.91 -16.08 3.54
CA LYS A 530 -4.67 -14.99 2.59
C LYS A 530 -3.18 -14.69 2.50
N GLY A 531 -2.70 -14.48 1.29
CA GLY A 531 -1.31 -14.11 1.03
C GLY A 531 -1.18 -12.87 0.15
N LEU A 532 -0.22 -12.01 0.47
CA LEU A 532 0.13 -10.85 -0.35
C LEU A 532 1.25 -11.22 -1.33
N VAL A 533 0.91 -11.36 -2.61
CA VAL A 533 1.89 -11.67 -3.66
C VAL A 533 2.62 -10.41 -4.12
N VAL A 534 3.95 -10.42 -3.98
CA VAL A 534 4.85 -9.35 -4.39
C VAL A 534 5.71 -9.83 -5.57
N PRO A 535 5.49 -9.31 -6.79
CA PRO A 535 6.32 -9.63 -7.95
C PRO A 535 7.73 -9.03 -7.81
N LEU A 536 8.75 -9.88 -7.72
CA LEU A 536 10.16 -9.46 -7.64
C LEU A 536 10.90 -9.70 -8.95
N PHE A 537 11.36 -8.63 -9.60
CA PHE A 537 12.11 -8.73 -10.86
C PHE A 537 13.36 -9.59 -10.72
N LYS A 538 13.49 -10.61 -11.58
CA LYS A 538 14.59 -11.59 -11.60
C LYS A 538 15.95 -10.94 -11.93
N GLY A 539 15.97 -9.77 -12.57
CA GLY A 539 17.20 -9.08 -12.99
C GLY A 539 17.77 -9.59 -14.33
N GLY A 540 18.97 -9.11 -14.69
CA GLY A 540 19.67 -9.50 -15.92
C GLY A 540 19.10 -8.86 -17.19
N ASP A 541 19.31 -9.53 -18.33
CA ASP A 541 18.83 -9.11 -19.67
C ASP A 541 17.34 -9.46 -19.90
N LYS A 542 16.61 -9.81 -18.84
CA LYS A 542 15.18 -10.13 -18.91
C LYS A 542 14.34 -8.88 -19.12
N SER A 543 13.28 -8.99 -19.91
CA SER A 543 12.38 -7.88 -20.19
C SER A 543 11.52 -7.53 -18.97
N LYS A 544 11.60 -6.28 -18.49
CA LYS A 544 10.72 -5.77 -17.44
C LYS A 544 9.24 -5.73 -17.83
N LEU A 545 8.94 -5.90 -19.11
CA LEU A 545 7.58 -5.86 -19.64
C LEU A 545 6.87 -7.21 -19.50
N SER A 546 7.59 -8.31 -19.24
CA SER A 546 7.00 -9.64 -19.19
C SER A 546 6.78 -10.11 -17.74
N PRO A 547 5.60 -10.65 -17.39
CA PRO A 547 5.34 -11.26 -16.08
C PRO A 547 6.33 -12.38 -15.71
N ASP A 548 6.79 -13.20 -16.65
CA ASP A 548 7.80 -14.26 -16.40
C ASP A 548 9.13 -13.69 -15.85
N SER A 549 9.41 -12.42 -16.12
CA SER A 549 10.63 -11.80 -15.60
C SER A 549 10.57 -11.49 -14.10
N TYR A 550 9.48 -11.86 -13.42
CA TYR A 550 9.26 -11.63 -11.99
C TYR A 550 9.07 -12.96 -11.24
N ARG A 551 9.48 -12.99 -9.98
CA ARG A 551 9.22 -14.08 -9.03
C ARG A 551 8.01 -13.70 -8.18
N PRO A 552 6.97 -14.53 -8.08
CA PRO A 552 5.90 -14.30 -7.11
C PRO A 552 6.43 -14.64 -5.72
N VAL A 553 6.67 -13.63 -4.90
CA VAL A 553 6.96 -13.81 -3.47
C VAL A 553 5.69 -13.60 -2.70
N CYS A 554 5.18 -14.63 -2.04
CA CYS A 554 4.02 -14.51 -1.18
C CYS A 554 4.45 -14.11 0.24
N LEU A 555 3.84 -13.06 0.78
CA LEU A 555 3.94 -12.66 2.18
C LEU A 555 2.69 -13.16 2.91
N LEU A 556 2.89 -14.04 3.89
CA LEU A 556 1.81 -14.63 4.68
C LEU A 556 1.79 -14.06 6.10
N SER A 557 0.62 -14.05 6.72
CA SER A 557 0.45 -13.75 8.16
C SER A 557 0.97 -14.91 9.04
N SER A 558 1.11 -16.10 8.46
CA SER A 558 1.64 -17.31 9.11
C SER A 558 2.46 -18.18 8.16
N LYS A 559 3.45 -18.92 8.68
CA LYS A 559 4.37 -19.75 7.88
C LYS A 559 3.72 -21.06 7.39
N GLU A 560 2.96 -21.09 6.30
CA GLU A 560 2.61 -22.37 5.65
C GLU A 560 3.88 -23.00 5.02
N SER A 561 4.49 -24.00 5.66
CA SER A 561 5.61 -24.74 5.04
C SER A 561 5.08 -25.85 4.14
N GLU A 562 5.53 -25.90 2.88
CA GLU A 562 5.66 -27.04 1.92
C GLU A 562 4.58 -28.15 1.80
N ALA A 563 3.59 -28.24 2.68
CA ALA A 563 2.50 -29.22 2.64
C ALA A 563 1.43 -28.86 1.60
N THR A 564 1.37 -27.61 1.16
CA THR A 564 0.52 -27.12 0.06
C THR A 564 1.22 -27.16 -1.30
N SER A 565 2.40 -27.80 -1.43
CA SER A 565 2.92 -28.21 -2.75
C SER A 565 2.06 -29.30 -3.42
N PHE A 566 1.01 -29.77 -2.73
CA PHE A 566 -0.05 -30.60 -3.25
C PHE A 566 -1.24 -29.69 -3.59
N GLY A 567 -1.50 -29.52 -4.88
CA GLY A 567 -2.36 -28.48 -5.42
C GLY A 567 -3.85 -28.55 -5.05
N ASN A 568 -4.52 -27.49 -5.50
CA ASN A 568 -5.95 -27.14 -5.42
C ASN A 568 -6.39 -26.40 -4.15
N SER A 569 -6.59 -25.10 -4.36
CA SER A 569 -7.21 -24.09 -3.50
C SER A 569 -8.70 -24.32 -3.20
N GLU A 570 -9.17 -25.56 -3.18
CA GLU A 570 -10.55 -25.86 -2.76
C GLU A 570 -10.70 -27.01 -1.77
N ILE A 571 -9.73 -27.89 -1.57
CA ILE A 571 -9.88 -28.97 -0.58
C ILE A 571 -8.51 -29.34 0.00
N VAL A 572 -8.05 -28.62 1.03
CA VAL A 572 -7.17 -29.27 2.01
C VAL A 572 -8.09 -30.14 2.84
N ASP A 573 -8.16 -31.42 2.47
CA ASP A 573 -9.01 -32.42 3.11
C ASP A 573 -8.80 -32.34 4.64
N GLU A 574 -9.90 -32.10 5.37
CA GLU A 574 -9.96 -31.82 6.82
C GLU A 574 -9.01 -32.68 7.69
N PRO A 575 -8.78 -33.99 7.39
CA PRO A 575 -7.87 -34.83 8.18
C PRO A 575 -6.39 -34.44 8.07
N VAL A 576 -5.93 -33.95 6.90
CA VAL A 576 -4.50 -33.71 6.64
C VAL A 576 -3.99 -32.45 7.35
N SER A 577 -4.81 -31.41 7.39
CA SER A 577 -4.58 -30.24 8.25
C SER A 577 -4.42 -30.68 9.70
N LYS A 578 -5.34 -31.51 10.23
CA LYS A 578 -5.30 -32.01 11.62
C LYS A 578 -4.00 -32.75 11.96
N PHE A 579 -3.42 -33.49 11.02
CA PHE A 579 -2.18 -34.25 11.26
C PHE A 579 -0.90 -33.43 11.19
N ILE A 580 -0.82 -32.44 10.29
CA ILE A 580 0.31 -31.50 10.22
C ILE A 580 0.39 -30.69 11.51
N TYR A 581 -0.76 -30.22 12.00
CA TYR A 581 -0.84 -29.50 13.27
C TYR A 581 -0.53 -30.39 14.47
N LYS A 582 -0.94 -31.67 14.41
CA LYS A 582 -0.60 -32.66 15.43
C LYS A 582 0.91 -32.91 15.49
N HIS A 583 1.59 -33.33 14.43
CA HIS A 583 2.94 -33.88 14.55
C HIS A 583 4.09 -32.84 14.64
N ASN A 584 3.78 -31.55 14.79
CA ASN A 584 4.77 -30.52 14.57
C ASN A 584 4.47 -29.21 15.34
N ILE A 585 4.53 -29.27 16.68
CA ILE A 585 4.38 -28.12 17.58
C ILE A 585 5.38 -27.00 17.25
N GLU A 586 6.63 -27.34 16.94
CA GLU A 586 7.65 -26.37 16.48
C GLU A 586 7.19 -25.67 15.20
N LEU A 587 6.58 -26.41 14.29
CA LEU A 587 5.99 -25.85 13.08
C LEU A 587 4.79 -24.97 13.44
N LEU A 588 3.82 -25.39 14.26
CA LEU A 588 2.61 -24.60 14.60
C LEU A 588 2.93 -23.27 15.30
N ILE A 589 3.98 -23.25 16.13
CA ILE A 589 4.45 -22.01 16.76
C ILE A 589 5.39 -21.24 15.81
N GLU A 590 6.16 -21.87 14.92
CA GLU A 590 6.80 -21.16 13.79
C GLU A 590 5.78 -20.59 12.79
N HIS A 591 4.61 -21.21 12.62
CA HIS A 591 3.50 -20.74 11.80
C HIS A 591 3.00 -19.40 12.35
N PHE A 592 2.92 -19.22 13.67
CA PHE A 592 2.48 -17.94 14.24
C PHE A 592 3.53 -16.82 14.13
N VAL A 593 4.82 -17.17 13.98
CA VAL A 593 5.89 -16.21 14.31
C VAL A 593 6.94 -15.99 13.21
N VAL A 594 7.05 -16.81 12.15
CA VAL A 594 8.18 -16.70 11.20
C VAL A 594 7.76 -16.40 9.76
N ILE A 595 8.06 -15.17 9.31
CA ILE A 595 7.95 -14.80 7.90
C ILE A 595 9.22 -15.23 7.13
N GLU A 596 9.08 -16.30 6.33
CA GLU A 596 10.01 -16.64 5.26
C GLU A 596 9.46 -16.29 3.87
N ILE A 597 10.37 -15.79 3.04
CA ILE A 597 10.12 -15.47 1.63
C ILE A 597 10.10 -16.81 0.89
N PHE A 598 8.92 -17.35 0.59
CA PHE A 598 8.83 -18.47 -0.35
C PHE A 598 9.00 -17.93 -1.77
N ALA A 599 10.09 -18.34 -2.41
CA ALA A 599 10.19 -18.29 -3.86
C ALA A 599 9.60 -19.61 -4.37
N CYS A 600 8.45 -19.55 -5.03
CA CYS A 600 7.96 -20.69 -5.79
C CYS A 600 9.00 -21.02 -6.88
N GLN A 601 9.80 -22.06 -6.67
CA GLN A 601 10.78 -22.54 -7.63
C GLN A 601 10.22 -23.76 -8.34
N SER A 602 10.27 -23.73 -9.67
CA SER A 602 10.17 -24.92 -10.51
C SER A 602 11.33 -25.86 -10.18
N ASN A 603 11.09 -26.90 -9.39
CA ASN A 603 12.11 -27.92 -9.11
C ASN A 603 12.27 -28.86 -10.32
N GLY A 604 13.21 -28.52 -11.20
CA GLY A 604 13.96 -29.51 -11.96
C GLY A 604 15.09 -30.03 -11.07
N ILE A 605 14.95 -31.24 -10.54
CA ILE A 605 15.95 -31.88 -9.66
C ILE A 605 17.15 -32.32 -10.52
N VAL A 606 18.35 -31.81 -10.22
CA VAL A 606 19.61 -32.41 -10.66
C VAL A 606 20.39 -32.87 -9.42
N PRO A 607 20.76 -34.16 -9.30
CA PRO A 607 21.45 -34.68 -8.12
C PRO A 607 22.92 -34.29 -8.15
N ASN A 608 23.40 -33.56 -7.14
CA ASN A 608 24.82 -33.24 -7.04
C ASN A 608 25.55 -34.19 -6.08
N THR A 609 26.15 -35.21 -6.69
CA THR A 609 27.43 -35.79 -6.26
C THR A 609 28.55 -34.74 -6.35
N ILE A 610 29.67 -35.05 -5.69
CA ILE A 610 30.75 -34.14 -5.22
C ILE A 610 31.57 -33.43 -6.33
N THR A 611 31.16 -33.44 -7.59
CA THR A 611 31.87 -32.81 -8.72
C THR A 611 31.28 -31.48 -9.20
N GLY A 612 30.17 -31.01 -8.61
CA GLY A 612 29.36 -29.89 -9.10
C GLY A 612 29.83 -28.45 -8.80
N ALA A 613 31.13 -28.17 -8.63
CA ALA A 613 31.61 -26.80 -8.40
C ALA A 613 31.76 -25.95 -9.68
N SER A 614 31.46 -26.48 -10.87
CA SER A 614 31.77 -25.83 -12.15
C SER A 614 30.61 -25.12 -12.86
N SER A 615 29.42 -24.97 -12.28
CA SER A 615 28.33 -24.27 -12.98
C SER A 615 27.37 -23.48 -12.07
N LYS A 616 27.85 -22.35 -11.55
CA LYS A 616 27.00 -21.20 -11.23
C LYS A 616 27.41 -20.02 -12.11
N LEU A 617 26.80 -19.96 -13.29
CA LEU A 617 27.08 -18.98 -14.37
C LEU A 617 26.85 -17.49 -14.03
N PHE A 618 26.51 -17.12 -12.79
CA PHE A 618 26.12 -15.74 -12.43
C PHE A 618 26.55 -15.31 -11.01
N GLN A 619 27.72 -15.71 -10.54
CA GLN A 619 28.29 -15.16 -9.30
C GLN A 619 29.35 -14.09 -9.61
N SER A 620 29.37 -13.00 -8.83
CA SER A 620 30.44 -12.01 -8.91
C SER A 620 31.77 -12.63 -8.46
N LEU A 621 32.90 -12.14 -8.98
CA LEU A 621 34.24 -12.65 -8.63
C LEU A 621 34.48 -12.69 -7.09
N PRO A 622 34.04 -11.70 -6.30
CA PRO A 622 34.14 -11.79 -4.83
C PRO A 622 33.25 -12.87 -4.21
N ALA A 623 32.07 -13.14 -4.77
CA ALA A 623 31.18 -14.19 -4.29
C ALA A 623 31.75 -15.59 -4.58
N LEU A 624 32.35 -15.78 -5.76
CA LEU A 624 33.09 -17.00 -6.09
C LEU A 624 34.23 -17.24 -5.10
N GLY A 625 35.01 -16.20 -4.80
CA GLY A 625 36.09 -16.28 -3.80
C GLY A 625 35.58 -16.66 -2.40
N GLN A 626 34.41 -16.14 -2.00
CA GLN A 626 33.81 -16.48 -0.72
C GLN A 626 33.29 -17.92 -0.66
N ASP A 627 32.75 -18.44 -1.76
CA ASP A 627 32.32 -19.84 -1.88
C ASP A 627 33.52 -20.81 -1.82
N VAL A 628 34.62 -20.50 -2.53
CA VAL A 628 35.87 -21.28 -2.46
C VAL A 628 36.45 -21.27 -1.04
N ARG A 629 36.44 -20.12 -0.36
CA ARG A 629 36.88 -20.01 1.04
C ARG A 629 36.04 -20.87 1.97
N ARG A 630 34.72 -20.86 1.82
CA ARG A 630 33.78 -21.64 2.64
C ARG A 630 33.96 -23.15 2.42
N LEU A 631 34.11 -23.57 1.17
CA LEU A 631 34.37 -24.97 0.82
C LEU A 631 35.68 -25.46 1.44
N ALA A 632 36.77 -24.69 1.29
CA ALA A 632 38.04 -25.09 1.86
C ALA A 632 38.05 -25.15 3.41
N HIS A 633 37.26 -24.31 4.09
CA HIS A 633 37.09 -24.40 5.55
C HIS A 633 36.35 -25.67 5.98
N ARG A 634 35.43 -26.18 5.16
CA ARG A 634 34.72 -27.45 5.41
C ARG A 634 35.59 -28.66 5.09
N SER A 635 36.37 -28.59 4.02
CA SER A 635 37.21 -29.70 3.55
C SER A 635 38.50 -29.87 4.38
N TYR A 636 39.02 -28.80 4.98
CA TYR A 636 40.25 -28.83 5.78
C TYR A 636 40.06 -28.08 7.12
N PRO A 637 39.36 -28.68 8.10
CA PRO A 637 39.06 -28.02 9.39
C PRO A 637 40.31 -27.82 10.27
N SER A 638 41.31 -28.69 10.13
CA SER A 638 42.48 -28.79 11.01
C SER A 638 43.79 -28.48 10.25
N ASP A 639 43.90 -27.32 9.60
CA ASP A 639 45.06 -26.97 8.75
C ASP A 639 46.26 -26.44 9.57
N PRO A 640 47.39 -27.18 9.66
CA PRO A 640 48.56 -26.74 10.43
C PRO A 640 49.59 -25.97 9.59
N ASN A 641 49.51 -25.99 8.24
CA ASN A 641 50.65 -25.63 7.38
C ASN A 641 50.31 -24.63 6.24
N GLY A 642 49.17 -23.93 6.32
CA GLY A 642 48.82 -22.90 5.33
C GLY A 642 48.39 -23.45 3.97
N VAL A 643 48.14 -24.77 3.88
CA VAL A 643 47.69 -25.47 2.67
C VAL A 643 46.36 -24.89 2.18
N ARG A 644 45.49 -24.47 3.11
CA ARG A 644 44.21 -23.82 2.79
C ARG A 644 44.39 -22.52 2.01
N LYS A 645 45.46 -21.74 2.27
CA LYS A 645 45.71 -20.49 1.54
C LYS A 645 46.11 -20.77 0.09
N THR A 646 46.95 -21.77 -0.14
CA THR A 646 47.37 -22.18 -1.49
C THR A 646 46.21 -22.82 -2.26
N VAL A 647 45.49 -23.77 -1.65
CA VAL A 647 44.38 -24.48 -2.30
C VAL A 647 43.24 -23.52 -2.65
N THR A 648 42.86 -22.61 -1.74
CA THR A 648 41.79 -21.64 -2.05
C THR A 648 42.17 -20.70 -3.18
N LYS A 649 43.43 -20.25 -3.22
CA LYS A 649 43.94 -19.38 -4.29
C LYS A 649 43.91 -20.08 -5.65
N GLU A 650 44.48 -21.29 -5.75
CA GLU A 650 44.54 -22.03 -7.02
C GLU A 650 43.13 -22.41 -7.51
N GLN A 651 42.26 -22.88 -6.60
CA GLN A 651 40.86 -23.23 -6.93
C GLN A 651 40.05 -22.01 -7.38
N PHE A 652 40.30 -20.83 -6.82
CA PHE A 652 39.66 -19.61 -7.29
C PHE A 652 40.12 -19.24 -8.69
N ILE A 653 41.43 -19.32 -8.98
CA ILE A 653 41.97 -18.99 -10.30
C ILE A 653 41.45 -19.99 -11.34
N ASP A 654 41.47 -21.29 -11.04
CA ASP A 654 41.01 -22.31 -11.98
C ASP A 654 39.48 -22.23 -12.22
N GLY A 655 38.72 -21.70 -11.26
CA GLY A 655 37.29 -21.43 -11.38
C GLY A 655 36.91 -20.22 -12.24
N LEU A 656 37.86 -19.40 -12.70
CA LEU A 656 37.58 -18.26 -13.60
C LEU A 656 37.34 -18.75 -15.03
N MET A 657 36.31 -18.26 -15.72
CA MET A 657 35.97 -18.77 -17.07
C MET A 657 36.94 -18.31 -18.17
N SER A 658 37.51 -17.11 -18.04
CA SER A 658 38.40 -16.53 -19.07
C SER A 658 39.83 -17.05 -18.92
N VAL A 659 40.34 -17.69 -19.98
CA VAL A 659 41.73 -18.19 -20.07
C VAL A 659 42.73 -17.03 -19.89
N ASP A 660 42.49 -15.89 -20.55
CA ASP A 660 43.34 -14.71 -20.45
C ASP A 660 43.37 -14.11 -19.03
N MET A 661 42.21 -14.06 -18.38
CA MET A 661 42.12 -13.58 -16.99
C MET A 661 42.90 -14.49 -16.05
N ARG A 662 42.79 -15.82 -16.20
CA ARG A 662 43.59 -16.79 -15.44
C ARG A 662 45.09 -16.58 -15.66
N LEU A 663 45.51 -16.41 -16.90
CA LEU A 663 46.92 -16.22 -17.25
C LEU A 663 47.49 -14.93 -16.62
N ARG A 664 46.78 -13.81 -16.74
CA ARG A 664 47.20 -12.51 -16.20
C ARG A 664 47.25 -12.50 -14.66
N ILE A 665 46.29 -13.16 -14.01
CA ILE A 665 46.31 -13.30 -12.55
C ILE A 665 47.47 -14.22 -12.12
N LYS A 666 47.73 -15.34 -12.81
CA LYS A 666 48.90 -16.19 -12.51
C LYS A 666 50.23 -15.44 -12.71
N GLN A 667 50.32 -14.58 -13.73
CA GLN A 667 51.50 -13.73 -13.97
C GLN A 667 51.71 -12.67 -12.88
N ALA A 668 50.64 -12.15 -12.28
CA ALA A 668 50.70 -11.21 -11.15
C ALA A 668 51.20 -11.86 -9.84
N ARG A 669 51.30 -13.20 -9.79
CA ARG A 669 51.79 -14.00 -8.65
C ARG A 669 51.11 -13.61 -7.31
N PRO A 670 49.78 -13.71 -7.20
CA PRO A 670 49.06 -13.32 -5.99
C PRO A 670 49.53 -14.12 -4.77
N ALA A 671 49.71 -13.42 -3.65
CA ALA A 671 50.16 -14.02 -2.41
C ALA A 671 49.09 -14.92 -1.78
N ASP A 672 47.83 -14.50 -1.85
CA ASP A 672 46.68 -15.20 -1.27
C ASP A 672 45.39 -15.04 -2.11
N LEU A 673 44.30 -15.64 -1.62
CA LEU A 673 42.99 -15.57 -2.26
C LEU A 673 42.45 -14.13 -2.40
N ASN A 674 42.66 -13.25 -1.41
CA ASN A 674 42.14 -11.89 -1.49
C ASN A 674 42.89 -11.09 -2.57
N ASP A 675 44.20 -11.31 -2.67
CA ASP A 675 45.05 -10.69 -3.69
C ASP A 675 44.67 -11.17 -5.10
N ALA A 676 44.36 -12.47 -5.25
CA ALA A 676 43.84 -13.02 -6.51
C ALA A 676 42.46 -12.43 -6.88
N ILE A 677 41.55 -12.25 -5.91
CA ILE A 677 40.24 -11.61 -6.14
C ILE A 677 40.43 -10.14 -6.56
N ARG A 678 41.34 -9.41 -5.93
CA ARG A 678 41.63 -8.01 -6.27
C ARG A 678 42.06 -7.87 -7.73
N HIS A 679 43.05 -8.64 -8.16
CA HIS A 679 43.50 -8.62 -9.56
C HIS A 679 42.41 -9.04 -10.55
N ALA A 680 41.56 -9.99 -10.17
CA ALA A 680 40.44 -10.42 -11.00
C ALA A 680 39.40 -9.30 -11.19
N VAL A 681 39.06 -8.57 -10.11
CA VAL A 681 38.13 -7.44 -10.14
C VAL A 681 38.71 -6.25 -10.93
N GLU A 682 40.01 -5.98 -10.80
CA GLU A 682 40.71 -4.94 -11.57
C GLU A 682 40.65 -5.24 -13.09
N LEU A 683 40.93 -6.49 -13.48
CA LEU A 683 40.84 -6.93 -14.87
C LEU A 683 39.42 -6.88 -15.41
N GLU A 684 38.42 -7.26 -14.60
CA GLU A 684 37.01 -7.17 -14.98
C GLU A 684 36.56 -5.71 -15.18
N ALA A 685 37.01 -4.81 -14.31
CA ALA A 685 36.73 -3.37 -14.42
C ALA A 685 37.38 -2.76 -15.67
N PHE A 686 38.64 -3.13 -15.96
CA PHE A 686 39.35 -2.71 -17.16
C PHE A 686 38.64 -3.17 -18.44
N ASN A 687 38.30 -4.46 -18.53
CA ASN A 687 37.61 -5.01 -19.71
C ASN A 687 36.24 -4.35 -19.94
N LYS A 688 35.49 -4.08 -18.87
CA LYS A 688 34.23 -3.33 -18.97
C LYS A 688 34.44 -1.88 -19.44
N ALA A 689 35.52 -1.23 -19.02
CA ALA A 689 35.83 0.12 -19.46
C ALA A 689 36.22 0.18 -20.95
N GLU A 690 36.96 -0.81 -21.46
CA GLU A 690 37.32 -0.92 -22.88
C GLU A 690 36.12 -1.23 -23.76
N ILE A 691 35.25 -2.17 -23.37
CA ILE A 691 33.97 -2.44 -24.07
C ILE A 691 33.14 -1.14 -24.18
N ASN A 692 33.07 -0.35 -23.11
CA ASN A 692 32.35 0.92 -23.13
C ASN A 692 33.02 2.01 -24.01
N ARG A 693 34.34 1.93 -24.26
CA ARG A 693 35.04 2.80 -25.21
C ARG A 693 34.78 2.39 -26.65
N GLU A 694 34.83 1.09 -26.95
CA GLU A 694 34.56 0.56 -28.29
C GLU A 694 33.08 0.79 -28.69
N GLU A 695 32.15 0.71 -27.75
CA GLU A 695 30.73 1.01 -27.97
C GLU A 695 30.38 2.51 -28.04
N GLY A 696 31.36 3.43 -27.94
CA GLY A 696 31.13 4.87 -28.11
C GLY A 696 30.21 5.53 -27.08
N LYS A 697 29.89 4.87 -25.95
CA LYS A 697 29.03 5.43 -24.89
C LYS A 697 29.82 6.36 -23.97
N CYS A 698 30.23 7.51 -24.49
CA CYS A 698 30.74 8.59 -23.67
C CYS A 698 29.56 9.34 -23.03
N TYR A 699 29.33 9.15 -21.72
CA TYR A 699 28.45 10.02 -20.93
C TYR A 699 29.13 11.37 -20.69
N LEU A 700 29.18 12.22 -21.71
CA LEU A 700 29.47 13.64 -21.52
C LEU A 700 28.21 14.34 -20.99
N ARG A 701 28.29 14.82 -19.75
CA ARG A 701 27.35 15.78 -19.15
C ARG A 701 27.27 17.02 -20.04
N ALA A 702 26.12 17.25 -20.66
CA ALA A 702 25.82 18.56 -21.24
C ALA A 702 25.64 19.58 -20.10
N THR A 703 26.63 20.42 -19.88
CA THR A 703 26.48 21.66 -19.12
C THR A 703 25.80 22.69 -20.02
N ASN A 704 24.56 23.04 -19.71
CA ASN A 704 23.86 24.16 -20.34
C ASN A 704 24.56 25.48 -19.98
N THR A 705 25.33 26.02 -20.93
CA THR A 705 25.64 27.46 -21.00
C THR A 705 25.30 27.95 -22.40
N GLY A 706 24.53 29.03 -22.46
CA GLY A 706 23.82 29.45 -23.66
C GLY A 706 24.67 30.11 -24.75
N THR A 707 23.93 30.34 -25.83
CA THR A 707 24.09 31.32 -26.92
C THR A 707 25.10 31.06 -28.05
N SER A 708 24.53 31.19 -29.26
CA SER A 708 25.08 31.68 -30.54
C SER A 708 25.99 30.79 -31.40
N ASP A 709 25.49 30.54 -32.62
CA ASP A 709 26.17 30.54 -33.92
C ASP A 709 27.55 29.88 -34.02
N THR A 710 27.58 28.55 -34.16
CA THR A 710 28.79 27.80 -34.57
C THR A 710 28.50 26.66 -35.55
N SER A 711 27.33 26.61 -36.21
CA SER A 711 27.02 25.54 -37.18
C SER A 711 27.71 25.69 -38.55
N ASP A 712 28.27 26.85 -38.89
CA ASP A 712 28.83 27.09 -40.23
C ASP A 712 30.36 26.91 -40.34
N LYS A 713 31.11 26.87 -39.23
CA LYS A 713 32.59 26.73 -39.29
C LYS A 713 33.10 25.29 -39.29
N THR A 714 32.31 24.34 -38.82
CA THR A 714 32.69 22.91 -38.79
C THR A 714 32.49 22.22 -40.15
N ALA A 715 31.54 22.68 -40.96
CA ALA A 715 31.33 22.18 -42.32
C ALA A 715 32.43 22.62 -43.30
N GLU A 716 33.04 23.79 -43.08
CA GLU A 716 34.10 24.34 -43.94
C GLU A 716 35.46 23.67 -43.67
N LEU A 717 35.79 23.36 -42.40
CA LEU A 717 37.01 22.64 -42.01
C LEU A 717 37.04 21.17 -42.49
N LEU A 718 35.88 20.50 -42.56
CA LEU A 718 35.77 19.14 -43.08
C LEU A 718 35.91 19.06 -44.62
N LYS A 719 35.71 20.18 -45.32
CA LYS A 719 35.88 20.27 -46.78
C LYS A 719 37.35 20.47 -47.16
N THR A 720 38.10 21.24 -46.38
CA THR A 720 39.53 21.50 -46.60
C THR A 720 40.42 20.28 -46.29
N CYS A 721 40.05 19.45 -45.31
CA CYS A 721 40.79 18.20 -44.99
C CYS A 721 40.54 17.03 -45.96
N ARG A 722 39.65 17.17 -46.96
CA ARG A 722 39.44 16.15 -48.02
C ARG A 722 40.15 16.50 -49.34
N GLN A 723 40.87 17.61 -49.42
CA GLN A 723 41.62 18.06 -50.61
C GLN A 723 43.13 18.21 -50.37
N LEU A 724 43.63 17.74 -49.23
CA LEU A 724 45.05 17.45 -48.95
C LEU A 724 45.19 15.96 -48.67
#